data_AF-A0A932DAK8-F1
#
_entry.id   AF-A0A932DAK8-F1
#
_cell.length_a   1.000
_cell.length_b   1.000
_cell.length_c   1.000
_cell.angle_alpha   90.00
_cell.angle_beta   90.00
_cell.angle_gamma   90.00
#
_symmetry.space_group_name_H-M   'P 1'
#
loop_
_entity.id
_entity.type
_entity.pdbx_description
1 polymer ?
#
loop_
_entity_poly.entity_id
_entity_poly.type
_entity_poly.pdbx_seq_one_letter_code
_entity_poly.pdbx_strand_id
1 'polypeptide(L)'
;MTARSSSSLGPRRHRNTVPALAIALASLALSQASAADASNSRVLSLAGPWRFQLDRADVGVAERWFERALSQRVKLPGSLPAQGIGDDVTVETKWTGSIVDRSWFTAPEYEKHRRPGNVKVPFWLQPEKHYVGPAWYQRDFDIPAKWQGQRVVLSLERPHWETRVWVGSRLVGTNQSLSTPHDYDLGLLPPGKHTLTVRVDNRLVVDVGHDSHSVSDHTQGNWNGIVGRLELRATPPVWIDELQVYPHVATKSVTVKGRIGNATGQPGRSRVVLHTDYAALLQSARAEMKFLDVTWEVEGGTFETTLPLGTSPRLWDEFDPVLFHLSAALAPALATNVNFSNTVTFGLREFAAQGTQFVINGRKTFIRGTLECCIFPKTGHPPTDVAEWKRIIRVAKAHGLNNLRFHSWCPPEAAFVAADELGFYLHVEASSWANASTTLGDGKPVDRWLYEETDRILRYYGNHPSFVLMPYGNEPGGPKHAEFLAKWVEYCKAKDPRRLYTSGAGWPQIAENQWHSSPDPRVQSWGGGLKTRINAKPPETRTDYRDYIGARAVPVISHEIGQWCVYPNFGEMKKYTGYLKPRNFEIFRETLRAHHQLALAKKFLLASGKLQALCYKEDIEAALRTPGMGGFQLLDLHDFPGQGTALVGVLDPFWEAKGYVSAAEFSRFCDSTVPLARLSKRVFTTAEKLEADLEVAHFGSAILDNALATWRLVSDTGKVVAQGELPPRPVPVDNAITLGRVSVGLRDIPVPARYKLIVALRSSADVSPVLPSTSNSVHDHERRGPRPTFVNDWDVWVYPPNLSTEVPAGVTVVDDLNDRVLAALDAGGKVLLLIPPSRVKGDRLGKVALGFSSIFWNTAWTRRQPPHTLGVLCDPQHPAFADFPTDSHSNWQWWYLVSRAGAMILDDLPPRLRPTVLVIDDWFTARRLGLLFEAKVGRGKLAVCSIDLQSDLASNPVARQFRHSLLRYVASDRFKPKVALTAEQVRSLMAPPSAMQKSGARVVRADSAEPDFEADLAIDGDANTIWHTAWTPQTPGFPHEIQIEFQQPLTIRCFTVLPRQDGNRNGWIKDYACYLSEDGESWGEPVAKGTFTDDASLKTVTLPKPCQARFLRLVALSGFGPGQWASVAELQVREAGE
;
A
#
# COMPACT_ATOMS: atom_id res chain seq x y z
N MET A 1 15.13 31.85 52.05
CA MET A 1 15.20 32.19 53.49
C MET A 1 15.71 30.99 54.25
N THR A 2 16.66 31.24 55.17
CA THR A 2 17.13 30.43 56.33
C THR A 2 17.62 28.98 56.06
N ALA A 3 18.92 28.68 55.97
CA ALA A 3 20.04 28.76 56.95
C ALA A 3 20.23 27.44 57.75
N ARG A 4 21.35 26.72 57.49
CA ARG A 4 22.50 26.44 58.40
C ARG A 4 22.38 25.04 59.06
N SER A 5 23.42 24.23 59.28
CA SER A 5 24.88 24.40 59.11
C SER A 5 25.63 23.07 59.34
N SER A 6 26.71 22.90 58.57
CA SER A 6 28.09 22.44 58.94
C SER A 6 28.34 21.10 59.66
N SER A 7 29.46 20.39 59.50
CA SER A 7 30.66 20.42 58.63
C SER A 7 31.58 19.31 59.14
N SER A 8 32.32 18.59 58.29
CA SER A 8 33.80 18.59 58.18
C SER A 8 34.17 17.19 57.65
N LEU A 9 35.12 16.92 56.75
CA LEU A 9 36.39 17.53 56.36
C LEU A 9 36.61 17.40 54.83
N GLY A 10 37.24 18.40 54.22
CA GLY A 10 37.96 18.25 52.93
C GLY A 10 39.48 18.05 53.18
N PRO A 11 40.41 18.24 52.21
CA PRO A 11 40.22 18.83 50.89
C PRO A 11 41.04 18.20 49.71
N ARG A 12 40.77 18.83 48.56
CA ARG A 12 41.34 18.87 47.20
C ARG A 12 42.86 18.70 46.93
N ARG A 13 43.08 18.22 45.69
CA ARG A 13 44.00 18.66 44.59
C ARG A 13 45.48 18.19 44.53
N HIS A 14 45.72 17.50 43.40
CA HIS A 14 46.78 17.63 42.38
C HIS A 14 48.24 17.23 42.64
N ARG A 15 48.72 16.49 41.61
CA ARG A 15 50.06 16.33 41.02
C ARG A 15 50.92 15.12 41.45
N ASN A 16 51.20 14.35 40.38
CA ASN A 16 52.48 13.78 39.96
C ASN A 16 52.91 12.37 40.42
N THR A 17 53.44 11.66 39.40
CA THR A 17 54.53 10.68 39.37
C THR A 17 54.27 9.18 39.62
N VAL A 18 54.49 8.45 38.52
CA VAL A 18 54.59 7.02 38.14
C VAL A 18 55.45 6.15 39.10
N PRO A 19 55.28 4.79 39.16
CA PRO A 19 55.97 3.86 38.24
C PRO A 19 55.03 2.74 37.71
N ALA A 20 55.01 2.36 36.43
CA ALA A 20 56.03 1.61 35.69
C ALA A 20 56.40 0.25 36.32
N LEU A 21 55.45 -0.69 36.47
CA LEU A 21 55.73 -2.14 36.54
C LEU A 21 54.45 -3.02 36.40
N ALA A 22 53.68 -2.89 35.31
CA ALA A 22 52.55 -3.83 35.06
C ALA A 22 52.10 -3.97 33.58
N ILE A 23 52.88 -3.50 32.60
CA ILE A 23 52.46 -3.44 31.17
C ILE A 23 53.35 -4.31 30.25
N ALA A 24 54.07 -5.30 30.80
CA ALA A 24 54.97 -6.14 29.99
C ALA A 24 54.54 -7.61 29.83
N LEU A 25 53.42 -8.05 30.42
CA LEU A 25 52.97 -9.47 30.34
C LEU A 25 51.57 -9.68 29.73
N ALA A 26 50.81 -8.61 29.47
CA ALA A 26 49.51 -8.68 28.79
C ALA A 26 49.58 -8.44 27.27
N SER A 27 50.69 -7.89 26.77
CA SER A 27 50.90 -7.51 25.37
C SER A 27 51.53 -8.60 24.50
N LEU A 28 51.96 -9.74 25.07
CA LEU A 28 52.46 -10.90 24.32
C LEU A 28 51.47 -12.08 24.23
N ALA A 29 50.40 -12.09 25.04
CA ALA A 29 49.36 -13.12 24.98
C ALA A 29 48.20 -12.76 24.02
N LEU A 30 48.01 -11.47 23.72
CA LEU A 30 46.95 -10.97 22.84
C LEU A 30 47.36 -10.84 21.36
N SER A 31 48.63 -11.05 21.02
CA SER A 31 49.11 -11.10 19.62
C SER A 31 49.31 -12.52 19.08
N GLN A 32 49.17 -13.57 19.90
CA GLN A 32 49.25 -14.97 19.45
C GLN A 32 47.88 -15.67 19.36
N ALA A 33 46.86 -15.18 20.06
CA ALA A 33 45.51 -15.76 19.99
C ALA A 33 44.73 -15.36 18.72
N SER A 34 45.03 -14.22 18.07
CA SER A 34 44.38 -13.83 16.80
C SER A 34 45.00 -14.44 15.55
N ALA A 35 46.23 -14.98 15.65
CA ALA A 35 46.91 -15.63 14.53
C ALA A 35 46.64 -17.15 14.47
N ALA A 36 46.40 -17.79 15.63
CA ALA A 36 46.15 -19.23 15.72
C ALA A 36 44.71 -19.64 15.35
N ASP A 37 43.72 -18.75 15.46
CA ASP A 37 42.34 -19.05 15.01
C ASP A 37 42.14 -18.82 13.51
N ALA A 38 42.90 -17.91 12.89
CA ALA A 38 42.91 -17.74 11.44
C ALA A 38 43.52 -18.96 10.72
N SER A 39 44.42 -19.70 11.37
CA SER A 39 45.13 -20.81 10.75
C SER A 39 44.29 -22.08 10.53
N ASN A 40 43.08 -22.18 11.09
CA ASN A 40 42.15 -23.30 10.82
C ASN A 40 40.91 -22.95 9.98
N SER A 41 40.70 -21.68 9.64
CA SER A 41 39.53 -21.28 8.83
C SER A 41 39.58 -21.85 7.40
N ARG A 42 38.47 -22.43 6.94
CA ARG A 42 38.24 -22.86 5.53
C ARG A 42 37.51 -21.81 4.71
N VAL A 43 37.18 -20.69 5.34
CA VAL A 43 36.56 -19.53 4.72
C VAL A 43 37.56 -18.37 4.82
N LEU A 44 37.80 -17.71 3.71
CA LEU A 44 38.60 -16.49 3.66
C LEU A 44 37.68 -15.33 3.29
N SER A 45 37.47 -14.41 4.22
CA SER A 45 36.71 -13.19 3.93
C SER A 45 37.47 -12.29 2.97
N LEU A 46 36.74 -11.75 1.99
CA LEU A 46 37.23 -10.74 1.04
C LEU A 46 36.69 -9.33 1.36
N ALA A 47 36.12 -9.13 2.56
CA ALA A 47 35.69 -7.83 3.02
C ALA A 47 36.87 -6.88 3.25
N GLY A 48 36.64 -5.57 3.07
CA GLY A 48 37.63 -4.52 3.25
C GLY A 48 37.92 -3.75 1.96
N PRO A 49 39.14 -3.19 1.80
CA PRO A 49 39.49 -2.37 0.65
C PRO A 49 39.72 -3.22 -0.61
N TRP A 50 39.28 -2.68 -1.73
CA TRP A 50 39.47 -3.21 -3.08
C TRP A 50 40.04 -2.13 -3.97
N ARG A 51 40.86 -2.51 -4.95
CA ARG A 51 41.23 -1.64 -6.06
C ARG A 51 40.03 -1.53 -6.99
N PHE A 52 39.84 -0.36 -7.58
CA PHE A 52 38.58 -0.05 -8.26
C PHE A 52 38.79 0.86 -9.46
N GLN A 53 37.90 0.77 -10.45
CA GLN A 53 37.80 1.72 -11.55
C GLN A 53 36.40 1.68 -12.20
N LEU A 54 35.80 2.86 -12.44
CA LEU A 54 34.60 3.01 -13.27
C LEU A 54 34.95 2.83 -14.75
N ASP A 55 34.14 2.09 -15.48
CA ASP A 55 34.33 1.81 -16.91
C ASP A 55 33.23 2.44 -17.75
N ARG A 56 33.23 3.78 -17.78
CA ARG A 56 32.19 4.59 -18.43
C ARG A 56 32.07 4.32 -19.93
N ALA A 57 33.18 3.92 -20.56
CA ALA A 57 33.25 3.66 -21.99
C ALA A 57 33.09 2.17 -22.33
N ASP A 58 32.92 1.28 -21.33
CA ASP A 58 32.85 -0.18 -21.48
C ASP A 58 34.03 -0.77 -22.27
N VAL A 59 35.24 -0.27 -22.00
CA VAL A 59 36.47 -0.67 -22.70
C VAL A 59 37.31 -1.68 -21.91
N GLY A 60 36.98 -1.92 -20.63
CA GLY A 60 37.85 -2.66 -19.72
C GLY A 60 38.12 -4.11 -20.11
N VAL A 61 37.19 -4.76 -20.83
CA VAL A 61 37.42 -6.10 -21.39
C VAL A 61 38.40 -6.04 -22.56
N ALA A 62 38.19 -5.10 -23.49
CA ALA A 62 39.03 -4.92 -24.68
C ALA A 62 40.46 -4.50 -24.32
N GLU A 63 40.61 -3.62 -23.32
CA GLU A 63 41.90 -3.16 -22.79
C GLU A 63 42.48 -4.07 -21.70
N ARG A 64 41.87 -5.23 -21.44
CA ARG A 64 42.37 -6.26 -20.51
C ARG A 64 42.65 -5.70 -19.10
N TRP A 65 41.74 -4.92 -18.53
CA TRP A 65 41.93 -4.29 -17.22
C TRP A 65 42.18 -5.29 -16.08
N PHE A 66 41.78 -6.55 -16.24
CA PHE A 66 42.08 -7.65 -15.33
C PHE A 66 43.57 -8.02 -15.25
N GLU A 67 44.42 -7.56 -16.17
CA GLU A 67 45.87 -7.79 -16.18
C GLU A 67 46.69 -6.62 -15.63
N ARG A 68 46.06 -5.49 -15.31
CA ARG A 68 46.73 -4.31 -14.72
C ARG A 68 46.18 -3.98 -13.34
N ALA A 69 46.93 -3.19 -12.59
CA ALA A 69 46.45 -2.66 -11.31
C ALA A 69 45.46 -1.52 -11.53
N LEU A 70 44.29 -1.59 -10.89
CA LEU A 70 43.31 -0.50 -10.88
C LEU A 70 43.74 0.63 -9.94
N SER A 71 43.48 1.88 -10.34
CA SER A 71 44.06 3.07 -9.71
C SER A 71 43.32 3.55 -8.47
N GLN A 72 42.00 3.34 -8.38
CA GLN A 72 41.18 3.84 -7.27
C GLN A 72 41.01 2.78 -6.17
N ARG A 73 40.32 3.16 -5.09
CA ARG A 73 39.98 2.27 -3.98
C ARG A 73 38.51 2.41 -3.61
N VAL A 74 37.92 1.31 -3.21
CA VAL A 74 36.54 1.21 -2.70
C VAL A 74 36.48 0.20 -1.57
N LYS A 75 35.48 0.29 -0.69
CA LYS A 75 35.23 -0.72 0.34
C LYS A 75 34.10 -1.64 -0.11
N LEU A 76 34.32 -2.95 -0.01
CA LEU A 76 33.28 -3.97 -0.12
C LEU A 76 33.22 -4.75 1.20
N PRO A 77 32.05 -5.25 1.63
CA PRO A 77 30.74 -5.11 0.98
C PRO A 77 30.22 -3.67 1.00
N GLY A 78 29.52 -3.25 -0.05
CA GLY A 78 28.97 -1.90 -0.20
C GLY A 78 28.57 -1.55 -1.63
N SER A 79 27.85 -0.44 -1.79
CA SER A 79 27.49 0.15 -3.09
C SER A 79 28.30 1.42 -3.38
N LEU A 80 28.43 1.77 -4.67
CA LEU A 80 29.12 2.98 -5.10
C LEU A 80 28.44 4.27 -4.62
N PRO A 81 27.10 4.44 -4.72
CA PRO A 81 26.43 5.66 -4.26
C PRO A 81 26.61 5.90 -2.76
N ALA A 82 26.59 4.85 -1.93
CA ALA A 82 26.82 4.94 -0.48
C ALA A 82 28.24 5.43 -0.12
N GLN A 83 29.18 5.35 -1.07
CA GLN A 83 30.57 5.80 -0.93
C GLN A 83 30.83 7.11 -1.69
N GLY A 84 29.79 7.78 -2.19
CA GLY A 84 29.90 9.04 -2.92
C GLY A 84 30.52 8.91 -4.32
N ILE A 85 30.50 7.71 -4.91
CA ILE A 85 31.05 7.43 -6.23
C ILE A 85 29.92 7.40 -7.26
N GLY A 86 30.03 8.25 -8.28
CA GLY A 86 29.06 8.38 -9.39
C GLY A 86 28.99 9.81 -9.89
N ASP A 87 27.99 10.09 -10.74
CA ASP A 87 27.71 11.42 -11.28
C ASP A 87 26.72 12.18 -10.38
N ASP A 88 26.80 13.51 -10.39
CA ASP A 88 25.77 14.34 -9.77
C ASP A 88 24.43 14.19 -10.49
N VAL A 89 23.34 14.22 -9.74
CA VAL A 89 21.99 14.19 -10.31
C VAL A 89 21.69 15.53 -10.99
N THR A 90 21.30 15.47 -12.27
CA THR A 90 20.91 16.60 -13.12
C THR A 90 19.54 16.37 -13.75
N VAL A 91 19.04 17.32 -14.54
CA VAL A 91 17.76 17.15 -15.26
C VAL A 91 17.86 16.15 -16.40
N GLU A 92 19.08 15.83 -16.85
CA GLU A 92 19.41 14.85 -17.89
C GLU A 92 19.72 13.45 -17.32
N THR A 93 19.70 13.26 -15.99
CA THR A 93 19.92 11.95 -15.37
C THR A 93 18.93 10.93 -15.93
N LYS A 94 19.48 9.84 -16.46
CA LYS A 94 18.72 8.72 -17.02
C LYS A 94 18.42 7.71 -15.92
N TRP A 95 17.21 7.78 -15.40
CA TRP A 95 16.67 6.82 -14.44
C TRP A 95 16.32 5.50 -15.14
N THR A 96 16.37 4.40 -14.40
CA THR A 96 15.87 3.08 -14.84
C THR A 96 14.34 3.08 -14.85
N GLY A 97 13.73 3.54 -13.76
CA GLY A 97 12.27 3.55 -13.59
C GLY A 97 11.54 4.55 -14.47
N SER A 98 10.28 4.26 -14.78
CA SER A 98 9.42 5.11 -15.60
C SER A 98 8.98 6.38 -14.86
N ILE A 99 8.77 7.47 -15.61
CA ILE A 99 8.20 8.73 -15.08
C ILE A 99 6.89 9.00 -15.80
N VAL A 100 5.77 8.76 -15.12
CA VAL A 100 4.41 8.97 -15.64
C VAL A 100 4.04 10.45 -15.66
N ASP A 101 4.22 11.16 -14.54
CA ASP A 101 3.94 12.59 -14.48
C ASP A 101 5.13 13.41 -15.02
N ARG A 102 4.94 14.01 -16.19
CA ARG A 102 5.96 14.84 -16.84
C ARG A 102 5.96 16.30 -16.40
N SER A 103 5.04 16.70 -15.51
CA SER A 103 4.89 18.09 -15.05
C SER A 103 6.18 18.65 -14.45
N TRP A 104 7.00 17.83 -13.78
CA TRP A 104 8.29 18.26 -13.24
C TRP A 104 9.24 18.81 -14.31
N PHE A 105 9.15 18.36 -15.56
CA PHE A 105 10.03 18.83 -16.63
C PHE A 105 9.61 20.19 -17.21
N THR A 106 8.31 20.51 -17.19
CA THR A 106 7.74 21.62 -17.96
C THR A 106 7.02 22.66 -17.12
N ALA A 107 6.45 22.29 -15.97
CA ALA A 107 5.60 23.19 -15.20
C ALA A 107 6.43 24.29 -14.50
N PRO A 108 5.94 25.54 -14.46
CA PRO A 108 6.65 26.66 -13.84
C PRO A 108 6.95 26.47 -12.34
N GLU A 109 6.05 25.84 -11.60
CA GLU A 109 6.18 25.59 -10.16
C GLU A 109 7.43 24.77 -9.78
N TYR A 110 7.91 23.93 -10.70
CA TYR A 110 9.12 23.11 -10.52
C TYR A 110 10.40 23.77 -11.07
N GLU A 111 10.34 24.96 -11.67
CA GLU A 111 11.49 25.60 -12.32
C GLU A 111 12.70 25.75 -11.37
N LYS A 112 12.46 26.19 -10.13
CA LYS A 112 13.51 26.30 -9.10
C LYS A 112 14.18 24.96 -8.76
N HIS A 113 13.48 23.84 -8.97
CA HIS A 113 13.95 22.48 -8.69
C HIS A 113 14.64 21.81 -9.89
N ARG A 114 14.79 22.52 -11.00
CA ARG A 114 15.55 22.10 -12.18
C ARG A 114 16.90 22.81 -12.31
N ARG A 115 17.19 23.77 -11.44
CA ARG A 115 18.43 24.57 -11.49
C ARG A 115 19.63 23.74 -10.99
N PRO A 116 20.82 23.85 -11.63
CA PRO A 116 22.04 23.20 -11.15
C PRO A 116 22.29 23.49 -9.65
N GLY A 117 22.65 22.45 -8.89
CA GLY A 117 22.85 22.53 -7.43
C GLY A 117 21.56 22.48 -6.60
N ASN A 118 20.37 22.51 -7.20
CA ASN A 118 19.08 22.40 -6.50
C ASN A 118 18.12 21.43 -7.21
N VAL A 119 18.64 20.43 -7.91
CA VAL A 119 17.83 19.42 -8.59
C VAL A 119 17.12 18.54 -7.56
N LYS A 120 15.79 18.61 -7.54
CA LYS A 120 14.92 17.82 -6.65
C LYS A 120 13.80 17.20 -7.48
N VAL A 121 13.68 15.87 -7.46
CA VAL A 121 12.59 15.16 -8.13
C VAL A 121 11.47 14.79 -7.15
N PRO A 122 10.18 14.86 -7.56
CA PRO A 122 9.05 14.52 -6.70
C PRO A 122 8.64 13.04 -6.76
N PHE A 123 9.29 12.23 -7.59
CA PHE A 123 8.82 10.90 -7.98
C PHE A 123 9.20 9.78 -7.01
N TRP A 124 10.36 9.89 -6.35
CA TRP A 124 10.95 8.88 -5.47
C TRP A 124 12.08 9.47 -4.60
N LEU A 125 12.71 8.64 -3.78
CA LEU A 125 13.90 9.05 -3.02
C LEU A 125 15.10 9.23 -3.95
N GLN A 126 15.76 10.38 -3.86
CA GLN A 126 16.83 10.75 -4.78
C GLN A 126 18.19 10.37 -4.20
N PRO A 127 19.04 9.61 -4.92
CA PRO A 127 20.42 9.39 -4.51
C PRO A 127 21.25 10.68 -4.64
N GLU A 128 22.32 10.80 -3.85
CA GLU A 128 23.28 11.91 -4.02
C GLU A 128 24.18 11.74 -5.25
N LYS A 129 24.49 10.50 -5.62
CA LYS A 129 25.30 10.13 -6.78
C LYS A 129 24.61 9.03 -7.57
N HIS A 130 24.68 9.11 -8.90
CA HIS A 130 24.06 8.15 -9.80
C HIS A 130 25.08 7.60 -10.80
N TYR A 131 25.11 6.29 -11.01
CA TYR A 131 25.96 5.65 -12.02
C TYR A 131 25.34 4.33 -12.51
N VAL A 132 25.17 4.22 -13.82
CA VAL A 132 24.72 3.01 -14.50
C VAL A 132 25.76 2.65 -15.56
N GLY A 133 26.38 1.48 -15.40
CA GLY A 133 27.44 1.01 -16.28
C GLY A 133 28.36 0.00 -15.60
N PRO A 134 29.36 -0.49 -16.33
CA PRO A 134 30.32 -1.44 -15.78
C PRO A 134 31.27 -0.77 -14.78
N ALA A 135 31.64 -1.50 -13.74
CA ALA A 135 32.66 -1.12 -12.78
C ALA A 135 33.53 -2.32 -12.42
N TRP A 136 34.83 -2.08 -12.24
CA TRP A 136 35.82 -3.12 -12.01
C TRP A 136 36.35 -3.06 -10.58
N TYR A 137 36.43 -4.21 -9.94
CA TYR A 137 36.88 -4.41 -8.58
C TYR A 137 38.01 -5.44 -8.60
N GLN A 138 39.15 -5.13 -7.98
CA GLN A 138 40.31 -6.02 -7.95
C GLN A 138 40.90 -6.13 -6.54
N ARG A 139 41.21 -7.35 -6.12
CA ARG A 139 41.82 -7.64 -4.81
C ARG A 139 42.82 -8.76 -4.90
N ASP A 140 43.93 -8.58 -4.20
CA ASP A 140 44.88 -9.66 -3.98
C ASP A 140 44.43 -10.50 -2.79
N PHE A 141 44.62 -11.81 -2.88
CA PHE A 141 44.38 -12.75 -1.80
C PHE A 141 45.43 -13.85 -1.83
N ASP A 142 45.69 -14.44 -0.66
CA ASP A 142 46.64 -15.53 -0.53
C ASP A 142 45.88 -16.84 -0.29
N ILE A 143 46.13 -17.83 -1.14
CA ILE A 143 45.69 -19.21 -0.90
C ILE A 143 46.63 -19.83 0.11
N PRO A 144 46.15 -20.23 1.31
CA PRO A 144 47.01 -20.84 2.33
C PRO A 144 47.58 -22.18 1.87
N ALA A 145 48.78 -22.55 2.33
CA ALA A 145 49.39 -23.85 2.03
C ALA A 145 48.47 -25.05 2.33
N LYS A 146 47.65 -24.95 3.39
CA LYS A 146 46.65 -25.97 3.77
C LYS A 146 45.51 -26.18 2.77
N TRP A 147 45.30 -25.26 1.81
CA TRP A 147 44.30 -25.41 0.75
C TRP A 147 44.89 -26.09 -0.50
N GLN A 148 46.16 -26.51 -0.48
CA GLN A 148 46.75 -27.31 -1.54
C GLN A 148 45.89 -28.54 -1.85
N GLY A 149 45.53 -28.73 -3.12
CA GLY A 149 44.69 -29.84 -3.56
C GLY A 149 43.22 -29.74 -3.17
N GLN A 150 42.79 -28.61 -2.60
CA GLN A 150 41.39 -28.30 -2.32
C GLN A 150 40.80 -27.44 -3.43
N ARG A 151 39.51 -27.65 -3.68
CA ARG A 151 38.71 -26.83 -4.58
C ARG A 151 38.39 -25.50 -3.89
N VAL A 152 38.54 -24.40 -4.62
CA VAL A 152 38.24 -23.05 -4.12
C VAL A 152 37.00 -22.50 -4.82
N VAL A 153 36.03 -22.05 -4.03
CA VAL A 153 34.80 -21.41 -4.52
C VAL A 153 34.78 -19.96 -4.07
N LEU A 154 34.54 -19.02 -4.98
CA LEU A 154 34.19 -17.65 -4.64
C LEU A 154 32.68 -17.54 -4.48
N SER A 155 32.21 -16.93 -3.40
CA SER A 155 30.80 -16.59 -3.19
C SER A 155 30.63 -15.08 -3.01
N LEU A 156 29.72 -14.50 -3.79
CA LEU A 156 29.31 -13.10 -3.69
C LEU A 156 27.80 -13.09 -3.34
N GLU A 157 27.44 -12.73 -2.11
CA GLU A 157 26.06 -12.90 -1.62
C GLU A 157 25.05 -12.10 -2.42
N ARG A 158 25.33 -10.81 -2.69
CA ARG A 158 24.41 -9.94 -3.41
C ARG A 158 25.12 -8.88 -4.26
N PRO A 159 25.65 -9.22 -5.43
CA PRO A 159 26.02 -8.25 -6.44
C PRO A 159 24.79 -7.61 -7.12
N HIS A 160 24.98 -6.44 -7.75
CA HIS A 160 23.96 -5.77 -8.57
C HIS A 160 24.62 -5.18 -9.82
N TRP A 161 24.50 -5.78 -11.01
CA TRP A 161 23.82 -7.04 -11.31
C TRP A 161 24.79 -8.07 -11.88
N GLU A 162 25.02 -8.09 -13.21
CA GLU A 162 25.85 -9.11 -13.85
C GLU A 162 27.28 -9.01 -13.31
N THR A 163 27.85 -10.15 -12.89
CA THR A 163 29.26 -10.24 -12.55
C THR A 163 30.03 -11.11 -13.53
N ARG A 164 31.25 -10.69 -13.86
CA ARG A 164 32.26 -11.50 -14.56
C ARG A 164 33.52 -11.57 -13.72
N VAL A 165 34.11 -12.76 -13.60
CA VAL A 165 35.20 -13.04 -12.66
C VAL A 165 36.45 -13.53 -13.37
N TRP A 166 37.61 -13.01 -12.98
CA TRP A 166 38.93 -13.47 -13.39
C TRP A 166 39.82 -13.78 -12.19
N VAL A 167 40.66 -14.80 -12.32
CA VAL A 167 41.80 -15.06 -11.43
C VAL A 167 43.08 -14.91 -12.25
N GLY A 168 43.87 -13.87 -11.95
CA GLY A 168 44.91 -13.41 -12.86
C GLY A 168 44.32 -13.01 -14.21
N SER A 169 44.82 -13.60 -15.31
CA SER A 169 44.31 -13.40 -16.66
C SER A 169 43.21 -14.39 -17.07
N ARG A 170 42.93 -15.42 -16.25
CA ARG A 170 41.96 -16.47 -16.58
C ARG A 170 40.53 -16.02 -16.27
N LEU A 171 39.70 -15.95 -17.29
CA LEU A 171 38.25 -15.81 -17.13
C LEU A 171 37.68 -17.06 -16.48
N VAL A 172 36.92 -16.89 -15.39
CA VAL A 172 36.24 -17.96 -14.66
C VAL A 172 34.81 -18.13 -15.18
N GLY A 173 34.06 -17.04 -15.35
CA GLY A 173 32.70 -17.09 -15.87
C GLY A 173 31.88 -15.82 -15.63
N THR A 174 30.59 -15.89 -15.97
CA THR A 174 29.58 -14.83 -15.83
C THR A 174 28.40 -15.34 -15.02
N ASN A 175 27.78 -14.47 -14.21
CA ASN A 175 26.53 -14.76 -13.49
C ASN A 175 25.63 -13.52 -13.52
N GLN A 176 24.33 -13.73 -13.69
CA GLN A 176 23.30 -12.72 -13.92
C GLN A 176 22.05 -12.97 -13.04
N SER A 177 22.22 -13.52 -11.84
CA SER A 177 21.10 -13.60 -10.89
C SER A 177 20.85 -12.23 -10.24
N LEU A 178 19.60 -11.91 -9.95
CA LEU A 178 19.24 -10.78 -9.07
C LEU A 178 18.89 -11.25 -7.66
N SER A 179 18.57 -12.53 -7.53
CA SER A 179 17.92 -13.13 -6.37
C SER A 179 18.87 -13.95 -5.50
N THR A 180 19.92 -14.54 -6.09
CA THR A 180 20.75 -15.54 -5.41
C THR A 180 22.24 -15.19 -5.43
N PRO A 181 23.06 -15.77 -4.53
CA PRO A 181 24.50 -15.56 -4.53
C PRO A 181 25.15 -15.94 -5.86
N HIS A 182 26.16 -15.17 -6.25
CA HIS A 182 26.99 -15.50 -7.39
C HIS A 182 28.18 -16.35 -6.93
N ASP A 183 28.02 -17.67 -7.06
CA ASP A 183 29.05 -18.65 -6.77
C ASP A 183 29.86 -19.02 -8.02
N TYR A 184 31.19 -19.02 -7.88
CA TYR A 184 32.14 -19.36 -8.95
C TYR A 184 33.13 -20.42 -8.49
N ASP A 185 33.22 -21.50 -9.26
CA ASP A 185 34.26 -22.51 -9.08
C ASP A 185 35.59 -21.99 -9.63
N LEU A 186 36.53 -21.67 -8.73
CA LEU A 186 37.87 -21.24 -9.12
C LEU A 186 38.78 -22.43 -9.44
N GLY A 187 38.34 -23.66 -9.19
CA GLY A 187 39.09 -24.89 -9.34
C GLY A 187 40.13 -25.08 -8.24
N LEU A 188 41.20 -25.81 -8.58
CA LEU A 188 42.36 -25.99 -7.70
C LEU A 188 43.32 -24.81 -7.91
N LEU A 189 43.54 -24.01 -6.87
CA LEU A 189 44.51 -22.91 -6.90
C LEU A 189 45.76 -23.29 -6.09
N PRO A 190 46.98 -23.08 -6.63
CA PRO A 190 48.19 -23.32 -5.87
C PRO A 190 48.30 -22.34 -4.69
N PRO A 191 48.94 -22.72 -3.58
CA PRO A 191 49.25 -21.81 -2.48
C PRO A 191 50.03 -20.58 -2.93
N GLY A 192 49.80 -19.47 -2.24
CA GLY A 192 50.45 -18.19 -2.50
C GLY A 192 49.48 -17.15 -3.05
N LYS A 193 50.05 -16.08 -3.59
CA LYS A 193 49.33 -14.86 -3.96
C LYS A 193 48.61 -14.99 -5.30
N HIS A 194 47.33 -14.58 -5.33
CA HIS A 194 46.50 -14.50 -6.51
C HIS A 194 45.81 -13.15 -6.60
N THR A 195 45.40 -12.76 -7.80
CA THR A 195 44.62 -11.54 -8.06
C THR A 195 43.23 -11.93 -8.52
N LEU A 196 42.21 -11.53 -7.76
CA LEU A 196 40.80 -11.63 -8.14
C LEU A 196 40.39 -10.31 -8.80
N THR A 197 39.82 -10.40 -9.99
CA THR A 197 39.16 -9.26 -10.65
C THR A 197 37.69 -9.59 -10.89
N VAL A 198 36.79 -8.68 -10.51
CA VAL A 198 35.35 -8.78 -10.72
C VAL A 198 34.87 -7.55 -11.49
N ARG A 199 34.22 -7.74 -12.63
CA ARG A 199 33.45 -6.70 -13.33
C ARG A 199 32.00 -6.82 -12.90
N VAL A 200 31.40 -5.74 -12.43
CA VAL A 200 29.96 -5.66 -12.08
C VAL A 200 29.27 -4.68 -13.02
N ASP A 201 28.19 -5.12 -13.66
CA ASP A 201 27.42 -4.34 -14.63
C ASP A 201 25.96 -4.23 -14.17
N ASN A 202 25.54 -3.00 -13.82
CA ASN A 202 24.18 -2.69 -13.36
C ASN A 202 23.30 -2.11 -14.47
N ARG A 203 23.73 -2.17 -15.74
CA ARG A 203 22.80 -1.93 -16.86
C ARG A 203 21.70 -2.99 -16.82
N LEU A 204 20.59 -2.73 -17.51
CA LEU A 204 19.50 -3.70 -17.67
C LEU A 204 19.96 -4.84 -18.61
N VAL A 205 20.73 -5.79 -18.08
CA VAL A 205 21.38 -6.90 -18.82
C VAL A 205 20.34 -7.82 -19.46
N VAL A 206 19.34 -8.21 -18.68
CA VAL A 206 18.08 -8.77 -19.18
C VAL A 206 16.97 -7.77 -18.82
N ASP A 207 16.12 -7.43 -19.78
CA ASP A 207 14.96 -6.59 -19.49
C ASP A 207 13.92 -7.40 -18.71
N VAL A 208 13.96 -7.28 -17.38
CA VAL A 208 13.02 -7.90 -16.44
C VAL A 208 11.75 -7.06 -16.21
N GLY A 209 11.64 -5.91 -16.88
CA GLY A 209 10.71 -4.84 -16.57
C GLY A 209 11.42 -3.74 -15.79
N HIS A 210 11.56 -2.55 -16.38
CA HIS A 210 12.30 -1.43 -15.79
C HIS A 210 11.70 -0.85 -14.50
N ASP A 211 10.41 -1.13 -14.24
CA ASP A 211 9.72 -0.75 -13.01
C ASP A 211 9.81 -1.85 -11.93
N SER A 212 10.43 -3.00 -12.25
CA SER A 212 10.67 -4.07 -11.28
C SER A 212 11.48 -3.54 -10.11
N HIS A 213 11.01 -3.82 -8.91
CA HIS A 213 11.66 -3.39 -7.68
C HIS A 213 13.03 -4.04 -7.48
N SER A 214 13.34 -5.10 -8.23
CA SER A 214 14.67 -5.70 -8.31
C SER A 214 15.74 -4.76 -8.90
N VAL A 215 15.38 -3.71 -9.66
CA VAL A 215 16.33 -2.81 -10.38
C VAL A 215 15.93 -1.32 -10.42
N SER A 216 14.71 -0.95 -10.01
CA SER A 216 14.12 0.38 -10.27
C SER A 216 14.43 1.44 -9.21
N ASP A 217 14.53 2.70 -9.64
CA ASP A 217 14.62 3.92 -8.82
C ASP A 217 13.38 4.21 -7.98
N HIS A 218 12.26 3.53 -8.27
CA HIS A 218 11.07 3.61 -7.43
C HIS A 218 11.34 3.16 -5.98
N THR A 219 12.30 2.25 -5.73
CA THR A 219 12.58 1.73 -4.39
C THR A 219 14.07 1.66 -4.05
N GLN A 220 14.77 0.56 -4.37
CA GLN A 220 16.18 0.39 -4.03
C GLN A 220 17.12 1.20 -4.96
N GLY A 221 16.66 1.56 -6.17
CA GLY A 221 17.48 2.20 -7.18
C GLY A 221 18.44 1.25 -7.88
N ASN A 222 19.03 1.73 -8.97
CA ASN A 222 19.94 0.92 -9.78
C ASN A 222 21.40 1.11 -9.33
N TRP A 223 21.74 0.58 -8.16
CA TRP A 223 23.08 0.73 -7.56
C TRP A 223 24.10 -0.25 -8.17
N ASN A 224 25.36 0.16 -8.29
CA ASN A 224 26.46 -0.74 -8.63
C ASN A 224 27.24 -1.11 -7.36
N GLY A 225 27.60 -2.38 -7.19
CA GLY A 225 28.39 -2.85 -6.06
C GLY A 225 28.16 -4.32 -5.72
N ILE A 226 28.68 -4.73 -4.57
CA ILE A 226 28.50 -6.07 -4.03
C ILE A 226 28.26 -5.93 -2.52
N VAL A 227 27.08 -6.34 -2.05
CA VAL A 227 26.69 -6.27 -0.64
C VAL A 227 26.57 -7.67 -0.04
N GLY A 228 26.52 -7.77 1.28
CA GLY A 228 26.50 -9.05 2.00
C GLY A 228 27.87 -9.71 2.12
N ARG A 229 27.90 -11.03 2.24
CA ARG A 229 29.11 -11.86 2.33
C ARG A 229 29.88 -11.85 1.00
N LEU A 230 31.20 -11.68 1.09
CA LEU A 230 32.14 -11.89 -0.03
C LEU A 230 33.29 -12.73 0.51
N GLU A 231 33.44 -13.96 0.02
CA GLU A 231 34.38 -14.91 0.59
C GLU A 231 34.84 -16.00 -0.37
N LEU A 232 36.01 -16.58 -0.08
CA LEU A 232 36.47 -17.82 -0.67
C LEU A 232 36.23 -18.97 0.30
N ARG A 233 35.78 -20.11 -0.22
CA ARG A 233 35.57 -21.34 0.53
C ARG A 233 36.42 -22.45 -0.04
N ALA A 234 37.09 -23.20 0.81
CA ALA A 234 37.82 -24.40 0.42
C ALA A 234 37.01 -25.67 0.70
N THR A 235 36.81 -26.48 -0.32
CA THR A 235 36.12 -27.78 -0.27
C THR A 235 37.05 -28.89 -0.76
N PRO A 236 36.78 -30.16 -0.45
CA PRO A 236 37.51 -31.26 -1.08
C PRO A 236 37.20 -31.27 -2.58
N PRO A 237 38.02 -31.95 -3.39
CA PRO A 237 37.78 -32.11 -4.82
C PRO A 237 36.56 -33.01 -5.13
N VAL A 238 36.01 -33.71 -4.13
CA VAL A 238 34.68 -34.34 -4.18
C VAL A 238 33.85 -33.79 -3.02
N TRP A 239 32.67 -33.25 -3.30
CA TRP A 239 31.85 -32.54 -2.32
C TRP A 239 30.36 -32.80 -2.49
N ILE A 240 29.56 -32.46 -1.47
CA ILE A 240 28.10 -32.38 -1.59
C ILE A 240 27.74 -31.02 -2.17
N ASP A 241 27.44 -30.98 -3.47
CA ASP A 241 27.14 -29.77 -4.25
C ASP A 241 25.75 -29.20 -3.96
N GLU A 242 24.80 -30.09 -3.69
CA GLU A 242 23.42 -29.74 -3.43
C GLU A 242 22.81 -30.73 -2.42
N LEU A 243 21.94 -30.23 -1.55
CA LEU A 243 21.19 -31.02 -0.59
C LEU A 243 19.77 -30.43 -0.46
N GLN A 244 18.78 -31.15 -0.97
CA GLN A 244 17.36 -30.76 -0.93
C GLN A 244 16.58 -31.71 -0.02
N VAL A 245 15.71 -31.14 0.82
CA VAL A 245 14.90 -31.87 1.80
C VAL A 245 13.41 -31.64 1.51
N TYR A 246 12.68 -32.73 1.33
CA TYR A 246 11.25 -32.74 1.02
C TYR A 246 10.48 -33.36 2.19
N PRO A 247 9.73 -32.55 2.97
CA PRO A 247 9.01 -33.04 4.15
C PRO A 247 7.76 -33.82 3.79
N HIS A 248 7.48 -34.88 4.56
CA HIS A 248 6.29 -35.72 4.44
C HIS A 248 5.61 -35.85 5.80
N VAL A 249 4.57 -35.04 6.03
CA VAL A 249 3.87 -34.99 7.34
C VAL A 249 3.23 -36.33 7.69
N ALA A 250 2.51 -36.94 6.74
CA ALA A 250 1.78 -38.19 6.96
C ALA A 250 2.69 -39.36 7.38
N THR A 251 3.90 -39.44 6.84
CA THR A 251 4.87 -40.51 7.12
C THR A 251 5.93 -40.11 8.15
N LYS A 252 5.87 -38.89 8.70
CA LYS A 252 6.83 -38.36 9.70
C LYS A 252 8.29 -38.50 9.24
N SER A 253 8.53 -38.23 7.96
CA SER A 253 9.83 -38.45 7.33
C SER A 253 10.17 -37.32 6.37
N VAL A 254 11.40 -37.35 5.86
CA VAL A 254 11.83 -36.47 4.77
C VAL A 254 12.50 -37.29 3.67
N THR A 255 12.27 -36.91 2.41
CA THR A 255 13.12 -37.36 1.30
C THR A 255 14.30 -36.41 1.20
N VAL A 256 15.51 -36.94 1.28
CA VAL A 256 16.77 -36.22 1.10
C VAL A 256 17.29 -36.54 -0.29
N LYS A 257 17.50 -35.51 -1.10
CA LYS A 257 18.14 -35.61 -2.42
C LYS A 257 19.44 -34.83 -2.39
N GLY A 258 20.54 -35.41 -2.86
CA GLY A 258 21.81 -34.71 -2.94
C GLY A 258 22.53 -34.91 -4.26
N ARG A 259 23.32 -33.91 -4.65
CA ARG A 259 24.26 -33.96 -5.78
C ARG A 259 25.68 -33.98 -5.24
N ILE A 260 26.50 -34.86 -5.80
CA ILE A 260 27.93 -34.97 -5.54
C ILE A 260 28.66 -34.29 -6.69
N GLY A 261 29.45 -33.26 -6.37
CA GLY A 261 30.37 -32.64 -7.32
C GLY A 261 31.71 -33.37 -7.33
N ASN A 262 32.36 -33.41 -8.49
CA ASN A 262 33.64 -34.10 -8.69
C ASN A 262 34.58 -33.27 -9.57
N ALA A 263 35.66 -32.75 -8.99
CA ALA A 263 36.73 -32.04 -9.70
C ALA A 263 37.95 -32.92 -9.97
N THR A 264 37.93 -34.20 -9.59
CA THR A 264 39.05 -35.14 -9.82
C THR A 264 39.10 -35.65 -11.26
N GLY A 265 37.98 -35.57 -11.99
CA GLY A 265 37.83 -36.14 -13.33
C GLY A 265 37.85 -37.67 -13.36
N GLN A 266 37.70 -38.34 -12.21
CA GLN A 266 37.71 -39.81 -12.10
C GLN A 266 36.46 -40.30 -11.35
N PRO A 267 35.85 -41.44 -11.78
CA PRO A 267 34.75 -42.04 -11.05
C PRO A 267 35.20 -42.52 -9.66
N GLY A 268 34.27 -42.60 -8.71
CA GLY A 268 34.58 -42.98 -7.34
C GLY A 268 33.39 -43.47 -6.53
N ARG A 269 33.67 -43.93 -5.31
CA ARG A 269 32.67 -44.40 -4.34
C ARG A 269 33.05 -43.96 -2.93
N SER A 270 32.04 -43.65 -2.11
CA SER A 270 32.20 -43.34 -0.68
C SER A 270 30.87 -43.59 0.03
N ARG A 271 30.76 -43.13 1.27
CA ARG A 271 29.55 -43.19 2.08
C ARG A 271 29.16 -41.79 2.50
N VAL A 272 27.94 -41.39 2.21
CA VAL A 272 27.33 -40.20 2.79
C VAL A 272 26.81 -40.55 4.18
N VAL A 273 27.15 -39.71 5.15
CA VAL A 273 26.61 -39.75 6.51
C VAL A 273 25.63 -38.59 6.66
N LEU A 274 24.38 -38.93 6.93
CA LEU A 274 23.31 -37.99 7.21
C LEU A 274 23.04 -37.94 8.71
N HIS A 275 22.93 -36.74 9.25
CA HIS A 275 22.63 -36.48 10.66
C HIS A 275 21.56 -35.41 10.79
N THR A 276 20.53 -35.65 11.61
CA THR A 276 19.47 -34.66 11.89
C THR A 276 19.33 -34.35 13.37
N ASP A 277 19.26 -33.06 13.70
CA ASP A 277 18.97 -32.57 15.05
C ASP A 277 17.86 -31.49 15.05
N TYR A 278 17.38 -31.17 16.26
CA TYR A 278 16.46 -30.05 16.50
C TYR A 278 17.26 -28.77 16.73
N ALA A 279 16.90 -27.70 16.04
CA ALA A 279 17.56 -26.39 16.17
C ALA A 279 17.52 -25.83 17.61
N ALA A 280 16.48 -26.17 18.40
CA ALA A 280 16.24 -25.62 19.74
C ALA A 280 16.79 -26.46 20.92
N LEU A 281 17.29 -27.67 20.68
CA LEU A 281 17.82 -28.56 21.73
C LEU A 281 19.22 -29.07 21.35
N LEU A 282 20.23 -28.23 21.58
CA LEU A 282 21.64 -28.65 21.58
C LEU A 282 22.00 -29.61 22.74
N GLN A 283 21.03 -30.13 23.50
CA GLN A 283 21.27 -31.09 24.56
C GLN A 283 20.29 -32.27 24.52
N SER A 284 20.85 -33.44 24.19
CA SER A 284 20.52 -34.77 24.71
C SER A 284 19.65 -35.77 23.91
N ALA A 285 19.09 -35.45 22.74
CA ALA A 285 18.54 -36.50 21.87
C ALA A 285 19.67 -37.05 20.97
N ARG A 286 20.08 -38.33 21.15
CA ARG A 286 20.98 -39.00 20.19
C ARG A 286 20.29 -39.07 18.84
N ALA A 287 20.73 -38.23 17.90
CA ALA A 287 20.28 -38.24 16.52
C ALA A 287 20.61 -39.58 15.85
N GLU A 288 19.66 -40.17 15.13
CA GLU A 288 19.93 -41.32 14.28
C GLU A 288 20.82 -40.88 13.10
N MET A 289 21.97 -41.52 12.96
CA MET A 289 22.83 -41.35 11.78
C MET A 289 22.39 -42.33 10.70
N LYS A 290 22.18 -41.83 9.48
CA LYS A 290 21.95 -42.68 8.32
C LYS A 290 23.19 -42.72 7.44
N PHE A 291 23.59 -43.93 7.08
CA PHE A 291 24.72 -44.19 6.19
C PHE A 291 24.19 -44.61 4.83
N LEU A 292 24.68 -43.98 3.77
CA LEU A 292 24.31 -44.27 2.39
C LEU A 292 25.57 -44.46 1.56
N ASP A 293 25.77 -45.64 1.00
CA ASP A 293 26.84 -45.85 0.03
C ASP A 293 26.47 -45.14 -1.28
N VAL A 294 27.40 -44.36 -1.82
CA VAL A 294 27.21 -43.54 -3.01
C VAL A 294 28.35 -43.75 -3.99
N THR A 295 28.03 -43.61 -5.27
CA THR A 295 28.98 -43.61 -6.38
C THR A 295 28.83 -42.31 -7.18
N TRP A 296 29.89 -41.91 -7.86
CA TRP A 296 29.87 -40.78 -8.79
C TRP A 296 30.74 -41.09 -10.00
N GLU A 297 30.39 -40.48 -11.13
CA GLU A 297 31.12 -40.54 -12.38
C GLU A 297 32.06 -39.34 -12.52
N VAL A 298 32.68 -39.19 -13.70
CA VAL A 298 33.57 -38.08 -14.04
C VAL A 298 32.92 -36.72 -13.75
N GLU A 299 31.64 -36.56 -14.08
CA GLU A 299 30.87 -35.31 -13.89
C GLU A 299 30.20 -35.19 -12.51
N GLY A 300 30.41 -36.17 -11.62
CA GLY A 300 29.74 -36.24 -10.31
C GLY A 300 28.63 -37.30 -10.25
N GLY A 301 27.74 -37.17 -9.27
CA GLY A 301 26.70 -38.17 -9.00
C GLY A 301 25.52 -37.61 -8.23
N THR A 302 24.51 -38.43 -8.00
CA THR A 302 23.31 -38.06 -7.21
C THR A 302 22.95 -39.18 -6.26
N PHE A 303 22.31 -38.84 -5.15
CA PHE A 303 21.73 -39.81 -4.23
C PHE A 303 20.37 -39.34 -3.73
N GLU A 304 19.51 -40.31 -3.41
CA GLU A 304 18.20 -40.07 -2.83
C GLU A 304 17.94 -41.09 -1.72
N THR A 305 17.38 -40.63 -0.60
CA THR A 305 17.02 -41.51 0.50
C THR A 305 15.94 -40.91 1.40
N THR A 306 15.15 -41.76 2.04
CA THR A 306 14.15 -41.32 3.03
C THR A 306 14.71 -41.40 4.44
N LEU A 307 14.58 -40.34 5.23
CA LEU A 307 15.01 -40.27 6.62
C LEU A 307 13.78 -40.11 7.54
N PRO A 308 13.50 -41.05 8.46
CA PRO A 308 12.46 -40.87 9.47
C PRO A 308 12.87 -39.80 10.50
N LEU A 309 11.92 -39.02 11.00
CA LEU A 309 12.15 -37.98 12.02
C LEU A 309 11.74 -38.41 13.44
N GLY A 310 11.61 -39.73 13.66
CA GLY A 310 11.13 -40.30 14.91
C GLY A 310 9.61 -40.43 15.00
N THR A 311 9.12 -40.81 16.19
CA THR A 311 7.71 -41.22 16.39
C THR A 311 6.74 -40.05 16.53
N SER A 312 7.20 -38.89 17.01
CA SER A 312 6.39 -37.71 17.29
C SER A 312 7.10 -36.39 16.94
N PRO A 313 7.53 -36.18 15.68
CA PRO A 313 8.14 -34.93 15.29
C PRO A 313 7.12 -33.78 15.38
N ARG A 314 7.57 -32.61 15.83
CA ARG A 314 6.76 -31.38 15.79
C ARG A 314 6.74 -30.79 14.39
N LEU A 315 5.61 -30.19 14.04
CA LEU A 315 5.39 -29.56 12.74
C LEU A 315 5.83 -28.10 12.77
N TRP A 316 6.08 -27.53 11.59
CA TRP A 316 6.34 -26.11 11.42
C TRP A 316 5.08 -25.38 10.90
N ASP A 317 4.67 -24.30 11.56
CA ASP A 317 3.70 -23.31 11.06
C ASP A 317 3.87 -21.92 11.71
N GLU A 318 2.94 -20.99 11.47
CA GLU A 318 2.99 -19.61 12.01
C GLU A 318 2.92 -19.48 13.55
N PHE A 319 2.41 -20.52 14.23
CA PHE A 319 2.25 -20.58 15.68
C PHE A 319 3.32 -21.47 16.32
N ASP A 320 3.72 -22.53 15.63
CA ASP A 320 4.76 -23.45 16.05
C ASP A 320 5.92 -23.54 15.03
N PRO A 321 6.94 -22.66 15.10
CA PRO A 321 8.02 -22.62 14.11
C PRO A 321 9.18 -23.60 14.42
N VAL A 322 8.91 -24.91 14.50
CA VAL A 322 9.97 -25.91 14.77
C VAL A 322 10.88 -26.14 13.55
N LEU A 323 12.19 -26.00 13.76
CA LEU A 323 13.21 -26.21 12.74
C LEU A 323 14.12 -27.40 13.07
N PHE A 324 14.52 -28.10 12.01
CA PHE A 324 15.48 -29.19 12.01
C PHE A 324 16.71 -28.79 11.20
N HIS A 325 17.89 -29.30 11.56
CA HIS A 325 19.07 -29.22 10.68
C HIS A 325 19.43 -30.61 10.17
N LEU A 326 19.64 -30.73 8.86
CA LEU A 326 20.17 -31.92 8.22
C LEU A 326 21.61 -31.64 7.76
N SER A 327 22.57 -32.39 8.30
CA SER A 327 23.97 -32.36 7.89
C SER A 327 24.32 -33.60 7.05
N ALA A 328 24.98 -33.41 5.91
CA ALA A 328 25.46 -34.47 5.03
C ALA A 328 26.97 -34.38 4.81
N ALA A 329 27.72 -35.47 5.01
CA ALA A 329 29.18 -35.53 4.88
C ALA A 329 29.67 -36.81 4.17
N LEU A 330 30.78 -36.77 3.43
CA LEU A 330 31.41 -37.95 2.79
C LEU A 330 32.47 -38.59 3.73
N ALA A 331 32.34 -39.88 4.07
CA ALA A 331 33.29 -40.61 4.91
C ALA A 331 34.52 -41.05 4.08
N PRO A 332 35.73 -40.53 4.39
CA PRO A 332 36.34 -40.72 5.70
C PRO A 332 36.49 -39.42 6.52
N ALA A 333 35.71 -38.38 6.24
CA ALA A 333 35.70 -37.11 6.97
C ALA A 333 35.53 -37.26 8.50
N LEU A 334 34.81 -38.30 8.96
CA LEU A 334 34.63 -38.61 10.39
C LEU A 334 35.82 -39.31 11.05
N ALA A 335 36.70 -39.99 10.30
CA ALA A 335 37.86 -40.70 10.84
C ALA A 335 39.10 -39.80 11.00
N THR A 336 39.10 -38.60 10.42
CA THR A 336 40.26 -37.70 10.33
C THR A 336 40.06 -36.35 11.05
N ASN A 337 38.97 -36.15 11.79
CA ASN A 337 38.61 -34.83 12.37
C ASN A 337 38.42 -33.73 11.31
N VAL A 338 38.19 -34.11 10.04
CA VAL A 338 38.06 -33.17 8.91
C VAL A 338 36.58 -33.01 8.56
N ASN A 339 35.88 -32.09 9.25
CA ASN A 339 34.45 -31.76 9.07
C ASN A 339 34.11 -31.23 7.65
N PHE A 340 33.89 -32.07 6.64
CA PHE A 340 33.27 -31.66 5.38
C PHE A 340 31.79 -32.06 5.38
N SER A 341 30.95 -31.20 5.95
CA SER A 341 29.49 -31.36 5.95
C SER A 341 28.81 -30.19 5.24
N ASN A 342 27.76 -30.49 4.48
CA ASN A 342 26.79 -29.50 4.01
C ASN A 342 25.56 -29.59 4.91
N THR A 343 25.15 -28.48 5.52
CA THR A 343 24.05 -28.44 6.48
C THR A 343 22.94 -27.55 5.95
N VAL A 344 21.72 -28.07 5.93
CA VAL A 344 20.52 -27.33 5.53
C VAL A 344 19.50 -27.33 6.66
N THR A 345 18.79 -26.21 6.81
CA THR A 345 17.67 -26.07 7.75
C THR A 345 16.37 -26.36 7.03
N PHE A 346 15.44 -27.07 7.67
CA PHE A 346 14.11 -27.33 7.14
C PHE A 346 13.07 -27.42 8.26
N GLY A 347 11.78 -27.39 7.90
CA GLY A 347 10.65 -27.65 8.80
C GLY A 347 9.80 -28.80 8.29
N LEU A 348 9.25 -29.61 9.20
CA LEU A 348 8.27 -30.64 8.84
C LEU A 348 6.90 -29.98 8.68
N ARG A 349 6.49 -29.71 7.44
CA ARG A 349 5.18 -29.10 7.15
C ARG A 349 4.63 -29.48 5.79
N GLU A 350 3.33 -29.34 5.63
CA GLU A 350 2.63 -29.46 4.34
C GLU A 350 1.75 -28.23 4.14
N PHE A 351 1.92 -27.52 3.01
CA PHE A 351 1.08 -26.37 2.64
C PHE A 351 0.38 -26.69 1.33
N ALA A 352 -0.94 -26.65 1.33
CA ALA A 352 -1.75 -27.10 0.21
C ALA A 352 -2.99 -26.22 0.00
N ALA A 353 -3.65 -26.41 -1.13
CA ALA A 353 -4.98 -25.86 -1.42
C ALA A 353 -6.03 -26.97 -1.29
N GLN A 354 -7.15 -26.68 -0.64
CA GLN A 354 -8.30 -27.56 -0.51
C GLN A 354 -9.56 -26.78 -0.90
N GLY A 355 -10.05 -26.99 -2.13
CA GLY A 355 -11.08 -26.14 -2.71
C GLY A 355 -10.62 -24.69 -2.74
N THR A 356 -11.44 -23.77 -2.24
CA THR A 356 -11.12 -22.34 -2.19
C THR A 356 -10.29 -21.92 -0.97
N GLN A 357 -9.82 -22.86 -0.13
CA GLN A 357 -9.05 -22.52 1.08
C GLN A 357 -7.61 -23.05 1.06
N PHE A 358 -6.70 -22.31 1.68
CA PHE A 358 -5.37 -22.82 1.99
C PHE A 358 -5.41 -23.67 3.27
N VAL A 359 -4.54 -24.67 3.32
CA VAL A 359 -4.32 -25.49 4.51
C VAL A 359 -2.83 -25.61 4.82
N ILE A 360 -2.48 -25.54 6.10
CA ILE A 360 -1.15 -25.82 6.64
C ILE A 360 -1.30 -27.01 7.60
N ASN A 361 -0.61 -28.12 7.34
CA ASN A 361 -0.69 -29.34 8.14
C ASN A 361 -2.14 -29.86 8.32
N GLY A 362 -2.97 -29.71 7.28
CA GLY A 362 -4.40 -30.08 7.31
C GLY A 362 -5.33 -29.07 8.00
N ARG A 363 -4.81 -27.99 8.59
CA ARG A 363 -5.58 -26.92 9.24
C ARG A 363 -5.78 -25.76 8.27
N LYS A 364 -7.03 -25.26 8.13
CA LYS A 364 -7.32 -24.07 7.32
C LYS A 364 -6.48 -22.88 7.79
N THR A 365 -5.92 -22.13 6.84
CA THR A 365 -5.19 -20.89 7.10
C THR A 365 -5.65 -19.80 6.16
N PHE A 366 -5.55 -18.56 6.62
CA PHE A 366 -5.91 -17.37 5.88
C PHE A 366 -4.67 -16.50 5.75
N ILE A 367 -4.31 -16.15 4.51
CA ILE A 367 -3.15 -15.31 4.25
C ILE A 367 -3.49 -13.87 4.62
N ARG A 368 -2.80 -13.35 5.64
CA ARG A 368 -2.87 -11.97 6.11
C ARG A 368 -1.54 -11.32 5.71
N GLY A 369 -1.47 -10.86 4.47
CA GLY A 369 -0.24 -10.43 3.83
C GLY A 369 -0.06 -8.91 3.77
N THR A 370 1.19 -8.47 3.72
CA THR A 370 1.59 -7.15 3.21
C THR A 370 2.76 -7.30 2.23
N LEU A 371 3.24 -6.20 1.68
CA LEU A 371 4.28 -6.18 0.65
C LEU A 371 5.61 -5.68 1.22
N GLU A 372 6.69 -6.11 0.58
CA GLU A 372 8.00 -5.46 0.63
C GLU A 372 8.44 -5.23 -0.82
N CYS A 373 8.66 -3.97 -1.19
CA CYS A 373 9.09 -3.51 -2.50
C CYS A 373 10.59 -3.16 -2.56
N CYS A 374 11.42 -3.69 -1.67
CA CYS A 374 12.83 -3.35 -1.49
C CYS A 374 13.07 -1.93 -0.94
N ILE A 375 12.29 -1.53 0.06
CA ILE A 375 12.27 -0.17 0.61
C ILE A 375 13.25 -0.04 1.78
N PHE A 376 14.49 0.35 1.48
CA PHE A 376 15.53 0.56 2.50
C PHE A 376 16.21 1.93 2.37
N PRO A 377 15.56 3.03 2.80
CA PRO A 377 16.06 4.38 2.53
C PRO A 377 17.48 4.70 3.05
N LYS A 378 17.99 3.96 4.04
CA LYS A 378 19.35 4.20 4.58
C LYS A 378 20.44 3.61 3.68
N THR A 379 20.17 2.46 3.08
CA THR A 379 21.16 1.65 2.35
C THR A 379 20.89 1.61 0.85
N GLY A 380 19.66 1.91 0.41
CA GLY A 380 19.19 1.73 -0.96
C GLY A 380 19.33 0.29 -1.47
N HIS A 381 19.40 -0.68 -0.56
CA HIS A 381 19.44 -2.11 -0.87
C HIS A 381 19.02 -2.88 0.39
N PRO A 382 18.55 -4.13 0.27
CA PRO A 382 18.07 -4.89 1.40
C PRO A 382 19.21 -5.30 2.34
N PRO A 383 18.95 -5.42 3.65
CA PRO A 383 19.90 -5.96 4.61
C PRO A 383 20.11 -7.46 4.37
N THR A 384 21.35 -7.91 4.49
CA THR A 384 21.70 -9.34 4.46
C THR A 384 21.88 -9.90 5.87
N ASP A 385 21.39 -9.20 6.89
CA ASP A 385 21.44 -9.61 8.29
C ASP A 385 20.06 -10.08 8.78
N VAL A 386 20.05 -11.20 9.51
CA VAL A 386 18.82 -11.83 10.01
C VAL A 386 18.12 -10.96 11.06
N ALA A 387 18.87 -10.14 11.81
CA ALA A 387 18.34 -9.36 12.91
C ALA A 387 17.34 -8.29 12.44
N GLU A 388 17.66 -7.60 11.35
CA GLU A 388 16.77 -6.59 10.78
C GLU A 388 15.51 -7.21 10.18
N TRP A 389 15.62 -8.35 9.49
CA TRP A 389 14.44 -9.07 9.01
C TRP A 389 13.56 -9.57 10.16
N LYS A 390 14.14 -10.05 11.27
CA LYS A 390 13.38 -10.40 12.47
C LYS A 390 12.67 -9.18 13.06
N ARG A 391 13.27 -7.99 13.02
CA ARG A 391 12.62 -6.75 13.46
C ARG A 391 11.39 -6.45 12.60
N ILE A 392 11.54 -6.46 11.28
CA ILE A 392 10.45 -6.22 10.31
C ILE A 392 9.30 -7.22 10.51
N ILE A 393 9.62 -8.52 10.57
CA ILE A 393 8.61 -9.57 10.73
C ILE A 393 7.87 -9.44 12.08
N ARG A 394 8.57 -9.08 13.16
CA ARG A 394 7.89 -8.82 14.45
C ARG A 394 6.93 -7.64 14.37
N VAL A 395 7.26 -6.59 13.62
CA VAL A 395 6.34 -5.47 13.38
C VAL A 395 5.11 -5.95 12.60
N ALA A 396 5.29 -6.75 11.53
CA ALA A 396 4.18 -7.33 10.78
C ALA A 396 3.28 -8.23 11.66
N LYS A 397 3.88 -9.14 12.46
CA LYS A 397 3.14 -9.99 13.41
C LYS A 397 2.39 -9.18 14.46
N ALA A 398 2.97 -8.08 14.94
CA ALA A 398 2.29 -7.19 15.91
C ALA A 398 1.03 -6.52 15.32
N HIS A 399 0.94 -6.39 13.99
CA HIS A 399 -0.25 -5.93 13.26
C HIS A 399 -1.13 -7.11 12.78
N GLY A 400 -0.89 -8.32 13.30
CA GLY A 400 -1.65 -9.55 13.04
C GLY A 400 -1.47 -10.16 11.65
N LEU A 401 -0.44 -9.73 10.91
CA LEU A 401 -0.07 -10.33 9.63
C LEU A 401 0.71 -11.64 9.83
N ASN A 402 0.66 -12.52 8.83
CA ASN A 402 1.42 -13.76 8.77
C ASN A 402 2.15 -13.99 7.44
N ASN A 403 2.05 -13.04 6.49
CA ASN A 403 2.69 -13.15 5.19
C ASN A 403 3.38 -11.84 4.74
N LEU A 404 4.52 -12.00 4.06
CA LEU A 404 5.21 -10.95 3.32
C LEU A 404 5.39 -11.39 1.87
N ARG A 405 4.89 -10.56 0.95
CA ARG A 405 5.09 -10.69 -0.48
C ARG A 405 6.24 -9.79 -0.93
N PHE A 406 7.23 -10.37 -1.61
CA PHE A 406 8.33 -9.62 -2.20
C PHE A 406 7.98 -9.23 -3.64
N HIS A 407 7.45 -8.02 -3.81
CA HIS A 407 6.87 -7.56 -5.07
C HIS A 407 7.96 -7.38 -6.14
N SER A 408 7.95 -8.22 -7.18
CA SER A 408 8.91 -8.24 -8.30
C SER A 408 10.38 -8.37 -7.89
N TRP A 409 10.66 -9.03 -6.76
CA TRP A 409 12.01 -9.35 -6.30
C TRP A 409 12.05 -10.56 -5.36
N CYS A 410 13.24 -11.11 -5.15
CA CYS A 410 13.51 -12.16 -4.17
C CYS A 410 14.44 -11.61 -3.06
N PRO A 411 14.12 -11.83 -1.77
CA PRO A 411 14.92 -11.32 -0.67
C PRO A 411 16.20 -12.13 -0.44
N PRO A 412 17.20 -11.60 0.28
CA PRO A 412 18.35 -12.39 0.70
C PRO A 412 17.95 -13.50 1.67
N GLU A 413 18.79 -14.54 1.78
CA GLU A 413 18.62 -15.69 2.70
C GLU A 413 18.24 -15.28 4.13
N ALA A 414 18.78 -14.14 4.59
CA ALA A 414 18.49 -13.59 5.90
C ALA A 414 16.98 -13.38 6.18
N ALA A 415 16.19 -13.04 5.17
CA ALA A 415 14.74 -12.90 5.29
C ALA A 415 14.06 -14.26 5.49
N PHE A 416 14.49 -15.28 4.75
CA PHE A 416 13.99 -16.64 4.89
C PHE A 416 14.30 -17.22 6.27
N VAL A 417 15.55 -17.08 6.73
CA VAL A 417 15.95 -17.51 8.09
C VAL A 417 15.12 -16.80 9.16
N ALA A 418 14.92 -15.49 9.04
CA ALA A 418 14.09 -14.75 9.98
C ALA A 418 12.63 -15.21 9.99
N ALA A 419 12.06 -15.52 8.81
CA ALA A 419 10.69 -16.00 8.66
C ALA A 419 10.51 -17.43 9.17
N ASP A 420 11.46 -18.30 8.92
CA ASP A 420 11.52 -19.67 9.44
C ASP A 420 11.52 -19.68 10.97
N GLU A 421 12.40 -18.87 11.58
CA GLU A 421 12.54 -18.80 13.04
C GLU A 421 11.33 -18.18 13.74
N LEU A 422 10.60 -17.28 13.06
CA LEU A 422 9.48 -16.56 13.64
C LEU A 422 8.11 -17.15 13.29
N GLY A 423 8.04 -18.16 12.43
CA GLY A 423 6.77 -18.72 11.95
C GLY A 423 6.02 -17.68 11.12
N PHE A 424 6.54 -17.40 9.93
CA PHE A 424 5.99 -16.37 9.04
C PHE A 424 6.11 -16.83 7.59
N TYR A 425 5.06 -16.64 6.80
CA TYR A 425 4.98 -17.16 5.44
C TYR A 425 5.55 -16.17 4.42
N LEU A 426 6.33 -16.68 3.47
CA LEU A 426 6.90 -15.89 2.40
C LEU A 426 6.24 -16.20 1.06
N HIS A 427 5.96 -15.13 0.34
CA HIS A 427 5.53 -15.13 -1.05
C HIS A 427 6.64 -14.46 -1.86
N VAL A 428 7.34 -15.26 -2.67
CA VAL A 428 8.57 -14.86 -3.37
C VAL A 428 8.34 -14.87 -4.87
N GLU A 429 8.84 -13.87 -5.58
CA GLU A 429 8.73 -13.73 -7.02
C GLU A 429 10.12 -13.87 -7.69
N ALA A 430 10.16 -14.27 -8.96
CA ALA A 430 11.40 -14.41 -9.73
C ALA A 430 11.89 -13.06 -10.31
N SER A 431 11.76 -11.99 -9.52
CA SER A 431 12.38 -10.68 -9.76
C SER A 431 11.97 -9.92 -11.04
N SER A 432 10.76 -10.15 -11.55
CA SER A 432 10.26 -9.52 -12.79
C SER A 432 8.87 -8.86 -12.66
N TRP A 433 8.72 -7.72 -13.33
CA TRP A 433 7.46 -7.02 -13.59
C TRP A 433 7.35 -6.70 -15.08
N ALA A 434 6.96 -7.72 -15.86
CA ALA A 434 7.06 -7.71 -17.32
C ALA A 434 5.82 -7.13 -18.02
N ASN A 435 5.51 -5.85 -17.79
CA ASN A 435 4.34 -5.19 -18.43
C ASN A 435 4.57 -3.78 -19.00
N ALA A 436 5.79 -3.25 -18.86
CA ALA A 436 6.14 -1.91 -19.34
C ALA A 436 7.20 -1.97 -20.45
N SER A 437 8.46 -2.24 -20.09
CA SER A 437 9.58 -2.31 -21.05
C SER A 437 9.69 -3.66 -21.78
N THR A 438 9.21 -4.73 -21.15
CA THR A 438 9.22 -6.10 -21.69
C THR A 438 7.87 -6.78 -21.51
N THR A 439 7.73 -7.97 -22.10
CA THR A 439 6.53 -8.81 -22.11
C THR A 439 6.93 -10.28 -22.08
N LEU A 440 6.03 -11.17 -21.64
CA LEU A 440 6.31 -12.61 -21.52
C LEU A 440 5.72 -13.44 -22.66
N GLY A 441 6.41 -14.52 -22.99
CA GLY A 441 5.98 -15.52 -23.98
C GLY A 441 6.26 -15.12 -25.44
N ASP A 442 7.00 -14.02 -25.65
CA ASP A 442 7.34 -13.49 -26.96
C ASP A 442 8.72 -13.96 -27.46
N GLY A 443 9.39 -14.88 -26.74
CA GLY A 443 10.72 -15.39 -27.06
C GLY A 443 11.86 -14.44 -26.72
N LYS A 444 11.58 -13.43 -25.88
CA LYS A 444 12.57 -12.45 -25.41
C LYS A 444 13.52 -13.10 -24.40
N PRO A 445 14.74 -12.53 -24.17
CA PRO A 445 15.69 -13.08 -23.20
C PRO A 445 15.12 -13.32 -21.78
N VAL A 446 14.16 -12.51 -21.36
CA VAL A 446 13.47 -12.65 -20.06
C VAL A 446 12.76 -13.99 -19.90
N ASP A 447 12.23 -14.57 -20.98
CA ASP A 447 11.51 -15.85 -20.93
C ASP A 447 12.45 -16.98 -20.47
N ARG A 448 13.66 -17.04 -21.04
CA ARG A 448 14.69 -18.02 -20.62
C ARG A 448 15.20 -17.69 -19.22
N TRP A 449 15.52 -16.41 -18.99
CA TRP A 449 16.06 -15.96 -17.71
C TRP A 449 15.14 -16.30 -16.54
N LEU A 450 13.82 -16.22 -16.73
CA LEU A 450 12.84 -16.56 -15.71
C LEU A 450 12.95 -18.01 -15.24
N TYR A 451 13.09 -18.98 -16.16
CA TYR A 451 13.28 -20.39 -15.78
C TYR A 451 14.60 -20.58 -15.02
N GLU A 452 15.68 -19.97 -15.52
CA GLU A 452 17.00 -20.06 -14.89
C GLU A 452 17.04 -19.40 -13.51
N GLU A 453 16.35 -18.27 -13.33
CA GLU A 453 16.28 -17.55 -12.06
C GLU A 453 15.42 -18.29 -11.05
N THR A 454 14.26 -18.82 -11.48
CA THR A 454 13.44 -19.71 -10.66
C THR A 454 14.26 -20.91 -10.19
N ASP A 455 15.00 -21.57 -11.08
CA ASP A 455 15.85 -22.71 -10.73
C ASP A 455 16.90 -22.37 -9.68
N ARG A 456 17.52 -21.18 -9.79
CA ARG A 456 18.46 -20.68 -8.78
C ARG A 456 17.76 -20.44 -7.44
N ILE A 457 16.62 -19.75 -7.42
CA ILE A 457 15.85 -19.49 -6.21
C ILE A 457 15.47 -20.80 -5.51
N LEU A 458 14.96 -21.78 -6.26
CA LEU A 458 14.59 -23.09 -5.74
C LEU A 458 15.79 -23.85 -5.16
N ARG A 459 16.94 -23.79 -5.83
CA ARG A 459 18.18 -24.41 -5.36
C ARG A 459 18.63 -23.84 -4.02
N TYR A 460 18.72 -22.51 -3.91
CA TYR A 460 19.28 -21.86 -2.71
C TYR A 460 18.28 -21.77 -1.55
N TYR A 461 17.01 -21.51 -1.84
CA TYR A 461 16.02 -21.17 -0.82
C TYR A 461 14.90 -22.19 -0.67
N GLY A 462 14.87 -23.26 -1.47
CA GLY A 462 13.76 -24.22 -1.50
C GLY A 462 13.55 -25.01 -0.21
N ASN A 463 14.58 -25.15 0.64
CA ASN A 463 14.50 -25.86 1.92
C ASN A 463 13.82 -25.04 3.04
N HIS A 464 13.69 -23.72 2.90
CA HIS A 464 13.11 -22.86 3.92
C HIS A 464 11.60 -23.14 4.06
N PRO A 465 11.11 -23.61 5.23
CA PRO A 465 9.70 -23.95 5.41
C PRO A 465 8.76 -22.74 5.23
N SER A 466 9.25 -21.52 5.47
CA SER A 466 8.52 -20.27 5.24
C SER A 466 8.19 -20.00 3.78
N PHE A 467 8.93 -20.55 2.82
CA PHE A 467 8.69 -20.32 1.41
C PHE A 467 7.51 -21.16 0.90
N VAL A 468 6.31 -20.57 0.88
CA VAL A 468 5.04 -21.28 0.65
C VAL A 468 4.30 -20.90 -0.64
N LEU A 469 4.54 -19.72 -1.21
CA LEU A 469 3.85 -19.21 -2.41
C LEU A 469 4.85 -18.64 -3.43
N MET A 470 4.70 -18.97 -4.71
CA MET A 470 5.55 -18.47 -5.79
C MET A 470 4.78 -18.22 -7.11
N PRO A 471 4.62 -16.96 -7.53
CA PRO A 471 4.36 -16.57 -8.90
C PRO A 471 5.66 -16.33 -9.67
N TYR A 472 5.56 -16.12 -10.98
CA TYR A 472 6.71 -15.66 -11.76
C TYR A 472 7.18 -14.26 -11.29
N GLY A 473 6.25 -13.39 -10.92
CA GLY A 473 6.42 -11.95 -10.90
C GLY A 473 5.08 -11.21 -10.84
N ASN A 474 5.11 -9.91 -11.13
CA ASN A 474 3.95 -9.03 -11.03
C ASN A 474 3.28 -8.78 -12.40
N GLU A 475 1.95 -8.87 -12.46
CA GLU A 475 1.10 -8.23 -13.46
C GLU A 475 1.60 -8.34 -14.91
N PRO A 476 1.76 -9.54 -15.47
CA PRO A 476 2.45 -9.77 -16.74
C PRO A 476 1.71 -9.14 -17.94
N GLY A 477 2.48 -8.69 -18.93
CA GLY A 477 2.01 -8.21 -20.23
C GLY A 477 2.44 -9.10 -21.39
N GLY A 478 1.89 -8.81 -22.58
CA GLY A 478 2.15 -9.55 -23.83
C GLY A 478 0.97 -10.44 -24.26
N PRO A 479 0.80 -10.75 -25.55
CA PRO A 479 -0.35 -11.53 -26.02
C PRO A 479 -0.31 -13.01 -25.63
N LYS A 480 0.89 -13.57 -25.36
CA LYS A 480 1.10 -14.99 -25.06
C LYS A 480 1.46 -15.29 -23.60
N HIS A 481 1.40 -14.29 -22.72
CA HIS A 481 1.84 -14.43 -21.34
C HIS A 481 1.11 -15.57 -20.61
N ALA A 482 -0.19 -15.76 -20.83
CA ALA A 482 -0.97 -16.83 -20.19
C ALA A 482 -0.50 -18.23 -20.62
N GLU A 483 -0.27 -18.47 -21.92
CA GLU A 483 0.22 -19.77 -22.43
C GLU A 483 1.63 -20.07 -21.91
N PHE A 484 2.50 -19.06 -21.91
CA PHE A 484 3.85 -19.18 -21.38
C PHE A 484 3.85 -19.50 -19.89
N LEU A 485 3.06 -18.76 -19.10
CA LEU A 485 2.99 -18.95 -17.66
C LEU A 485 2.34 -20.28 -17.27
N ALA A 486 1.38 -20.81 -18.04
CA ALA A 486 0.86 -22.16 -17.85
C ALA A 486 1.98 -23.21 -17.88
N LYS A 487 2.86 -23.13 -18.89
CA LYS A 487 4.02 -24.04 -19.02
C LYS A 487 5.04 -23.83 -17.89
N TRP A 488 5.23 -22.59 -17.45
CA TRP A 488 6.11 -22.28 -16.33
C TRP A 488 5.57 -22.83 -15.00
N VAL A 489 4.26 -22.70 -14.74
CA VAL A 489 3.61 -23.24 -13.54
C VAL A 489 3.73 -24.77 -13.50
N GLU A 490 3.44 -25.47 -14.60
CA GLU A 490 3.58 -26.93 -14.67
C GLU A 490 5.03 -27.39 -14.49
N TYR A 491 5.98 -26.67 -15.07
CA TYR A 491 7.40 -26.93 -14.86
C TYR A 491 7.78 -26.82 -13.37
N CYS A 492 7.35 -25.76 -12.70
CA CYS A 492 7.67 -25.54 -11.29
C CYS A 492 7.04 -26.59 -10.38
N LYS A 493 5.77 -26.94 -10.62
CA LYS A 493 5.04 -28.00 -9.90
C LYS A 493 5.76 -29.35 -10.01
N ALA A 494 6.19 -29.72 -11.21
CA ALA A 494 6.89 -30.98 -11.46
C ALA A 494 8.29 -31.00 -10.83
N LYS A 495 8.99 -29.86 -10.86
CA LYS A 495 10.36 -29.74 -10.36
C LYS A 495 10.44 -29.73 -8.84
N ASP A 496 9.57 -28.99 -8.18
CA ASP A 496 9.63 -28.84 -6.73
C ASP A 496 8.24 -28.57 -6.11
N PRO A 497 7.56 -29.61 -5.57
CA PRO A 497 6.20 -29.52 -5.07
C PRO A 497 6.07 -28.98 -3.64
N ARG A 498 7.15 -28.50 -3.01
CA ARG A 498 7.12 -28.07 -1.59
C ARG A 498 6.30 -26.79 -1.34
N ARG A 499 5.88 -26.08 -2.39
CA ARG A 499 5.12 -24.81 -2.31
C ARG A 499 4.08 -24.74 -3.42
N LEU A 500 3.15 -23.77 -3.31
CA LEU A 500 2.10 -23.58 -4.29
C LEU A 500 2.47 -22.53 -5.33
N TYR A 501 2.21 -22.84 -6.59
CA TYR A 501 2.51 -21.99 -7.73
C TYR A 501 1.25 -21.36 -8.32
N THR A 502 1.42 -20.14 -8.82
CA THR A 502 0.44 -19.43 -9.64
C THR A 502 1.15 -18.75 -10.79
N SER A 503 0.43 -18.37 -11.84
CA SER A 503 0.96 -17.69 -13.02
C SER A 503 1.68 -16.40 -12.66
N GLY A 504 0.97 -15.45 -12.03
CA GLY A 504 1.48 -14.12 -11.66
C GLY A 504 0.67 -13.49 -10.53
N ALA A 505 1.26 -12.50 -9.86
CA ALA A 505 0.50 -11.64 -8.96
C ALA A 505 -0.41 -10.71 -9.78
N GLY A 506 -1.67 -10.55 -9.35
CA GLY A 506 -2.71 -9.81 -10.06
C GLY A 506 -3.42 -10.60 -11.16
N TRP A 507 -2.69 -11.19 -12.13
CA TRP A 507 -3.27 -11.94 -13.27
C TRP A 507 -2.19 -12.76 -14.00
N PRO A 508 -2.54 -13.65 -14.95
CA PRO A 508 -3.88 -14.12 -15.34
C PRO A 508 -4.39 -15.25 -14.43
N GLN A 509 -5.72 -15.36 -14.28
CA GLN A 509 -6.34 -16.54 -13.69
C GLN A 509 -6.39 -17.65 -14.76
N ILE A 510 -5.55 -18.68 -14.61
CA ILE A 510 -5.47 -19.83 -15.53
C ILE A 510 -5.69 -21.16 -14.78
N ALA A 511 -5.99 -22.24 -15.51
CA ALA A 511 -6.38 -23.52 -14.93
C ALA A 511 -5.24 -24.23 -14.17
N GLU A 512 -3.99 -23.96 -14.57
CA GLU A 512 -2.78 -24.55 -13.99
C GLU A 512 -2.45 -23.99 -12.60
N ASN A 513 -3.00 -22.81 -12.27
CA ASN A 513 -2.79 -22.13 -10.99
C ASN A 513 -3.31 -22.97 -9.82
N GLN A 514 -2.50 -23.14 -8.78
CA GLN A 514 -2.95 -23.78 -7.54
C GLN A 514 -3.71 -22.82 -6.61
N TRP A 515 -3.68 -21.52 -6.92
CA TRP A 515 -4.39 -20.44 -6.26
C TRP A 515 -4.38 -19.19 -7.17
N HIS A 516 -5.29 -18.24 -6.95
CA HIS A 516 -5.36 -17.00 -7.70
C HIS A 516 -4.94 -15.81 -6.84
N SER A 517 -4.02 -14.98 -7.36
CA SER A 517 -3.88 -13.59 -6.95
C SER A 517 -4.76 -12.75 -7.88
N SER A 518 -5.72 -11.98 -7.34
CA SER A 518 -6.64 -11.20 -8.18
C SER A 518 -6.94 -9.82 -7.59
N PRO A 519 -6.97 -8.75 -8.43
CA PRO A 519 -7.31 -7.39 -8.01
C PRO A 519 -8.83 -7.15 -7.88
N ASP A 520 -9.70 -8.12 -8.17
CA ASP A 520 -11.14 -7.87 -8.20
C ASP A 520 -11.81 -7.76 -6.81
N PRO A 521 -11.52 -8.65 -5.83
CA PRO A 521 -12.21 -8.62 -4.53
C PRO A 521 -11.62 -7.56 -3.58
N ARG A 522 -11.83 -6.27 -3.88
CA ARG A 522 -11.35 -5.12 -3.07
C ARG A 522 -12.37 -4.00 -2.98
N VAL A 523 -12.28 -3.15 -1.95
CA VAL A 523 -13.26 -2.05 -1.73
C VAL A 523 -13.09 -0.92 -2.75
N GLN A 524 -11.86 -0.68 -3.18
CA GLN A 524 -11.52 0.29 -4.22
C GLN A 524 -10.59 -0.31 -5.27
N SER A 525 -10.90 -0.07 -6.53
CA SER A 525 -10.11 -0.50 -7.68
C SER A 525 -9.39 0.67 -8.37
N TRP A 526 -8.29 0.33 -9.05
CA TRP A 526 -7.64 1.25 -9.98
C TRP A 526 -8.63 1.72 -11.05
N GLY A 527 -8.70 3.03 -11.29
CA GLY A 527 -9.67 3.65 -12.19
C GLY A 527 -11.10 3.73 -11.65
N GLY A 528 -11.41 3.12 -10.49
CA GLY A 528 -12.78 3.11 -9.94
C GLY A 528 -13.23 4.46 -9.36
N GLY A 529 -12.29 5.27 -8.88
CA GLY A 529 -12.55 6.61 -8.37
C GLY A 529 -13.72 6.72 -7.37
N LEU A 530 -14.61 7.70 -7.55
CA LEU A 530 -15.79 7.91 -6.71
C LEU A 530 -16.89 6.85 -6.89
N LYS A 531 -16.81 6.01 -7.93
CA LYS A 531 -17.79 4.93 -8.19
C LYS A 531 -17.57 3.70 -7.29
N THR A 532 -16.46 3.69 -6.56
CA THR A 532 -16.10 2.61 -5.64
C THR A 532 -17.06 2.56 -4.46
N ARG A 533 -17.26 1.36 -3.90
CA ARG A 533 -18.28 1.09 -2.88
C ARG A 533 -18.23 2.07 -1.70
N ILE A 534 -17.04 2.37 -1.20
CA ILE A 534 -16.82 3.24 -0.03
C ILE A 534 -17.18 4.72 -0.29
N ASN A 535 -17.18 5.16 -1.55
CA ASN A 535 -17.52 6.52 -1.93
C ASN A 535 -18.97 6.61 -2.44
N ALA A 536 -19.41 5.67 -3.28
CA ALA A 536 -20.70 5.72 -3.95
C ALA A 536 -21.89 5.30 -3.08
N LYS A 537 -21.68 4.48 -2.05
CA LYS A 537 -22.77 3.93 -1.23
C LYS A 537 -22.65 4.32 0.24
N PRO A 538 -23.77 4.48 0.95
CA PRO A 538 -23.76 4.75 2.38
C PRO A 538 -22.95 3.71 3.19
N PRO A 539 -22.34 4.11 4.33
CA PRO A 539 -21.56 3.21 5.17
C PRO A 539 -22.38 2.09 5.81
N GLU A 540 -21.91 0.85 5.65
CA GLU A 540 -22.45 -0.39 6.23
C GLU A 540 -21.30 -1.42 6.44
N THR A 541 -21.58 -2.62 6.93
CA THR A 541 -20.55 -3.68 7.15
C THR A 541 -20.99 -5.08 6.70
N ARG A 542 -21.90 -5.17 5.73
CA ARG A 542 -22.38 -6.42 5.12
C ARG A 542 -21.63 -6.77 3.85
N THR A 543 -20.99 -5.82 3.18
CA THR A 543 -20.22 -6.04 1.94
C THR A 543 -19.19 -7.17 2.08
N ASP A 544 -19.25 -8.19 1.23
CA ASP A 544 -18.26 -9.27 1.11
C ASP A 544 -18.14 -9.72 -0.35
N TYR A 545 -17.30 -10.73 -0.63
CA TYR A 545 -16.98 -11.18 -2.00
C TYR A 545 -17.46 -12.61 -2.28
N ARG A 546 -18.51 -13.08 -1.60
CA ARG A 546 -18.93 -14.50 -1.68
C ARG A 546 -19.27 -14.98 -3.09
N ASP A 547 -19.89 -14.12 -3.90
CA ASP A 547 -20.30 -14.48 -5.27
C ASP A 547 -19.08 -14.63 -6.17
N TYR A 548 -18.08 -13.76 -5.97
CA TYR A 548 -16.80 -13.84 -6.65
C TYR A 548 -16.04 -15.11 -6.24
N ILE A 549 -15.95 -15.40 -4.94
CA ILE A 549 -15.23 -16.59 -4.46
C ILE A 549 -15.93 -17.89 -4.86
N GLY A 550 -17.27 -17.95 -4.79
CA GLY A 550 -18.05 -19.14 -5.13
C GLY A 550 -17.95 -19.58 -6.60
N ALA A 551 -17.50 -18.68 -7.49
CA ALA A 551 -17.28 -18.98 -8.91
C ALA A 551 -15.90 -19.62 -9.21
N ARG A 552 -15.08 -19.91 -8.19
CA ARG A 552 -13.69 -20.35 -8.34
C ARG A 552 -13.45 -21.68 -7.64
N ALA A 553 -12.47 -22.44 -8.12
CA ALA A 553 -12.16 -23.79 -7.63
C ALA A 553 -10.90 -23.84 -6.73
N VAL A 554 -10.10 -22.78 -6.73
CA VAL A 554 -8.84 -22.66 -5.98
C VAL A 554 -8.87 -21.43 -5.07
N PRO A 555 -7.99 -21.34 -4.06
CA PRO A 555 -7.99 -20.21 -3.15
C PRO A 555 -7.71 -18.89 -3.86
N VAL A 556 -8.33 -17.81 -3.37
CA VAL A 556 -8.11 -16.46 -3.88
C VAL A 556 -7.48 -15.61 -2.78
N ILE A 557 -6.37 -14.98 -3.12
CA ILE A 557 -5.79 -13.87 -2.37
C ILE A 557 -6.18 -12.58 -3.09
N SER A 558 -6.79 -11.63 -2.37
CA SER A 558 -7.02 -10.30 -2.92
C SER A 558 -5.70 -9.55 -3.05
N HIS A 559 -5.37 -9.19 -4.28
CA HIS A 559 -4.13 -8.55 -4.69
C HIS A 559 -4.17 -7.06 -4.37
N GLU A 560 -3.16 -6.61 -3.63
CA GLU A 560 -2.86 -5.19 -3.40
C GLU A 560 -4.08 -4.37 -2.97
N ILE A 561 -4.70 -4.80 -1.87
CA ILE A 561 -5.82 -4.08 -1.28
C ILE A 561 -5.33 -2.98 -0.36
N GLY A 562 -6.18 -1.98 -0.15
CA GLY A 562 -5.87 -0.82 0.68
C GLY A 562 -4.68 -0.04 0.16
N GLN A 563 -4.94 1.08 -0.53
CA GLN A 563 -3.92 1.98 -1.09
C GLN A 563 -4.27 3.42 -0.73
N TRP A 564 -4.61 3.60 0.55
CA TRP A 564 -5.21 4.81 1.10
C TRP A 564 -4.11 5.77 1.55
N CYS A 565 -3.96 6.90 0.90
CA CYS A 565 -2.87 7.81 1.24
C CYS A 565 -3.12 8.59 2.54
N VAL A 566 -2.04 9.09 3.13
CA VAL A 566 -2.09 10.10 4.19
C VAL A 566 -1.17 11.27 3.87
N TYR A 567 -1.37 12.38 4.57
CA TYR A 567 -0.54 13.57 4.38
C TYR A 567 0.93 13.30 4.78
N PRO A 568 1.93 13.84 4.05
CA PRO A 568 3.35 13.64 4.34
C PRO A 568 3.77 13.90 5.80
N ASN A 569 4.49 12.93 6.37
CA ASN A 569 5.09 13.06 7.70
C ASN A 569 6.47 13.73 7.62
N PHE A 570 6.50 15.06 7.54
CA PHE A 570 7.77 15.81 7.49
C PHE A 570 8.70 15.58 8.69
N GLY A 571 8.19 15.05 9.81
CA GLY A 571 8.99 14.71 10.98
C GLY A 571 9.97 13.55 10.74
N GLU A 572 9.71 12.69 9.76
CA GLU A 572 10.56 11.54 9.44
C GLU A 572 11.75 11.89 8.54
N MET A 573 11.75 13.07 7.90
CA MET A 573 12.84 13.50 7.01
C MET A 573 14.23 13.42 7.68
N LYS A 574 14.31 13.58 9.00
CA LYS A 574 15.55 13.46 9.78
C LYS A 574 16.12 12.04 9.85
N LYS A 575 15.33 11.01 9.52
CA LYS A 575 15.72 9.60 9.56
C LYS A 575 16.48 9.14 8.31
N TYR A 576 16.41 9.92 7.22
CA TYR A 576 17.10 9.67 5.95
C TYR A 576 18.58 10.06 6.05
N THR A 577 19.32 9.32 6.88
CA THR A 577 20.76 9.53 7.11
C THR A 577 21.65 8.87 6.06
N GLY A 578 21.09 8.00 5.22
CA GLY A 578 21.77 7.30 4.12
C GLY A 578 21.96 8.15 2.87
N TYR A 579 22.36 7.55 1.75
CA TYR A 579 22.59 8.28 0.50
C TYR A 579 21.29 8.62 -0.27
N LEU A 580 20.19 7.89 -0.03
CA LEU A 580 18.88 8.24 -0.57
C LEU A 580 18.27 9.36 0.26
N LYS A 581 17.91 10.47 -0.40
CA LYS A 581 17.39 11.68 0.23
C LYS A 581 15.91 11.90 -0.13
N PRO A 582 15.09 12.38 0.81
CA PRO A 582 13.67 12.60 0.59
C PRO A 582 13.43 13.97 -0.09
N ARG A 583 13.99 14.16 -1.29
CA ARG A 583 13.91 15.42 -2.05
C ARG A 583 12.49 15.74 -2.48
N ASN A 584 11.68 14.72 -2.74
CA ASN A 584 10.23 14.80 -2.87
C ASN A 584 9.56 15.50 -1.65
N PHE A 585 9.87 15.10 -0.41
CA PHE A 585 9.31 15.72 0.79
C PHE A 585 9.78 17.17 0.98
N GLU A 586 10.99 17.51 0.53
CA GLU A 586 11.44 18.90 0.53
C GLU A 586 10.53 19.77 -0.36
N ILE A 587 10.18 19.29 -1.56
CA ILE A 587 9.24 19.96 -2.46
C ILE A 587 7.89 20.12 -1.75
N PHE A 588 7.29 19.02 -1.26
CA PHE A 588 5.96 19.05 -0.65
C PHE A 588 5.90 19.99 0.57
N ARG A 589 6.96 20.03 1.38
CA ARG A 589 7.08 20.93 2.54
C ARG A 589 7.21 22.39 2.11
N GLU A 590 7.93 22.66 1.04
CA GLU A 590 8.06 24.00 0.47
C GLU A 590 6.73 24.48 -0.14
N THR A 591 6.02 23.62 -0.88
CA THR A 591 4.69 23.89 -1.44
C THR A 591 3.70 24.22 -0.32
N LEU A 592 3.60 23.36 0.71
CA LEU A 592 2.69 23.60 1.83
C LEU A 592 3.01 24.89 2.60
N ARG A 593 4.29 25.28 2.67
CA ARG A 593 4.71 26.57 3.25
C ARG A 593 4.23 27.74 2.39
N ALA A 594 4.35 27.64 1.06
CA ALA A 594 3.88 28.66 0.13
C ALA A 594 2.36 28.87 0.23
N HIS A 595 1.59 27.81 0.49
CA HIS A 595 0.15 27.87 0.77
C HIS A 595 -0.19 28.19 2.25
N HIS A 596 0.77 28.66 3.06
CA HIS A 596 0.56 29.09 4.44
C HIS A 596 -0.06 28.04 5.39
N GLN A 597 0.12 26.75 5.10
CA GLN A 597 -0.47 25.64 5.86
C GLN A 597 0.56 24.74 6.56
N LEU A 598 1.86 25.05 6.50
CA LEU A 598 2.91 24.20 7.10
C LEU A 598 2.69 23.89 8.59
N ALA A 599 2.14 24.84 9.36
CA ALA A 599 1.82 24.63 10.78
C ALA A 599 0.74 23.57 11.03
N LEU A 600 -0.04 23.21 10.01
CA LEU A 600 -1.08 22.19 10.06
C LEU A 600 -0.57 20.80 9.66
N ALA A 601 0.65 20.65 9.13
CA ALA A 601 1.15 19.39 8.57
C ALA A 601 0.97 18.18 9.51
N LYS A 602 1.30 18.34 10.81
CA LYS A 602 1.08 17.26 11.79
C LYS A 602 -0.40 16.95 12.02
N LYS A 603 -1.28 17.97 11.99
CA LYS A 603 -2.73 17.76 12.10
C LYS A 603 -3.29 17.10 10.85
N PHE A 604 -2.77 17.45 9.67
CA PHE A 604 -3.14 16.78 8.41
C PHE A 604 -2.78 15.30 8.47
N LEU A 605 -1.53 14.97 8.82
CA LEU A 605 -1.09 13.57 8.99
C LEU A 605 -2.03 12.79 9.92
N LEU A 606 -2.32 13.33 11.11
CA LEU A 606 -3.16 12.63 12.09
C LEU A 606 -4.61 12.48 11.62
N ALA A 607 -5.19 13.51 11.02
CA ALA A 607 -6.57 13.48 10.55
C ALA A 607 -6.74 12.54 9.34
N SER A 608 -5.89 12.66 8.33
CA SER A 608 -5.89 11.74 7.18
C SER A 608 -5.55 10.31 7.61
N GLY A 609 -4.66 10.13 8.58
CA GLY A 609 -4.27 8.82 9.09
C GLY A 609 -5.37 8.08 9.83
N LYS A 610 -6.21 8.80 10.59
CA LYS A 610 -7.39 8.18 11.19
C LYS A 610 -8.42 7.74 10.14
N LEU A 611 -8.60 8.51 9.06
CA LEU A 611 -9.43 8.10 7.92
C LEU A 611 -8.83 6.87 7.20
N GLN A 612 -7.53 6.87 6.95
CA GLN A 612 -6.82 5.74 6.36
C GLN A 612 -7.05 4.44 7.15
N ALA A 613 -6.97 4.48 8.48
CA ALA A 613 -7.24 3.32 9.33
C ALA A 613 -8.69 2.81 9.20
N LEU A 614 -9.68 3.70 9.05
CA LEU A 614 -11.08 3.31 8.79
C LEU A 614 -11.23 2.61 7.42
N CYS A 615 -10.53 3.09 6.39
CA CYS A 615 -10.56 2.49 5.07
C CYS A 615 -9.88 1.10 5.06
N TYR A 616 -8.71 0.93 5.70
CA TYR A 616 -8.07 -0.38 5.85
C TYR A 616 -8.95 -1.37 6.62
N LYS A 617 -9.62 -0.91 7.68
CA LYS A 617 -10.56 -1.74 8.43
C LYS A 617 -11.70 -2.25 7.54
N GLU A 618 -12.25 -1.43 6.65
CA GLU A 618 -13.31 -1.84 5.73
C GLU A 618 -12.81 -2.91 4.72
N ASP A 619 -11.63 -2.71 4.13
CA ASP A 619 -10.99 -3.67 3.21
C ASP A 619 -10.75 -5.04 3.87
N ILE A 620 -10.11 -5.04 5.05
CA ILE A 620 -9.71 -6.26 5.74
C ILE A 620 -10.94 -7.01 6.30
N GLU A 621 -11.89 -6.29 6.92
CA GLU A 621 -13.09 -6.94 7.44
C GLU A 621 -13.96 -7.51 6.32
N ALA A 622 -14.03 -6.90 5.13
CA ALA A 622 -14.74 -7.46 3.98
C ALA A 622 -14.12 -8.78 3.52
N ALA A 623 -12.79 -8.87 3.45
CA ALA A 623 -12.08 -10.10 3.14
C ALA A 623 -12.32 -11.19 4.21
N LEU A 624 -12.17 -10.84 5.50
CA LEU A 624 -12.39 -11.78 6.61
C LEU A 624 -13.84 -12.27 6.71
N ARG A 625 -14.82 -11.43 6.32
CA ARG A 625 -16.25 -11.79 6.26
C ARG A 625 -16.63 -12.67 5.07
N THR A 626 -15.74 -12.90 4.11
CA THR A 626 -16.05 -13.62 2.87
C THR A 626 -15.83 -15.12 3.00
N PRO A 627 -16.90 -15.95 3.01
CA PRO A 627 -16.75 -17.40 3.11
C PRO A 627 -15.83 -17.97 2.03
N GLY A 628 -14.92 -18.86 2.42
CA GLY A 628 -14.05 -19.56 1.48
C GLY A 628 -12.95 -18.70 0.84
N MET A 629 -12.74 -17.46 1.29
CA MET A 629 -11.65 -16.60 0.81
C MET A 629 -10.31 -17.05 1.40
N GLY A 630 -9.25 -17.07 0.58
CA GLY A 630 -7.92 -17.57 0.97
C GLY A 630 -7.01 -16.52 1.62
N GLY A 631 -7.24 -15.23 1.37
CA GLY A 631 -6.47 -14.17 2.01
C GLY A 631 -6.55 -12.80 1.36
N PHE A 632 -5.73 -11.88 1.85
CA PHE A 632 -5.46 -10.57 1.25
C PHE A 632 -3.97 -10.22 1.32
N GLN A 633 -3.56 -9.28 0.48
CA GLN A 633 -2.25 -8.62 0.53
C GLN A 633 -2.43 -7.11 0.54
N LEU A 634 -1.99 -6.45 1.62
CA LEU A 634 -2.01 -4.99 1.73
C LEU A 634 -0.90 -4.39 0.87
N LEU A 635 -1.23 -3.36 0.07
CA LEU A 635 -0.25 -2.48 -0.57
C LEU A 635 -0.40 -1.07 0.01
N ASP A 636 0.04 -0.82 1.24
CA ASP A 636 1.05 -1.57 1.99
C ASP A 636 0.87 -1.27 3.50
N LEU A 637 1.43 -2.06 4.41
CA LEU A 637 1.51 -1.71 5.83
C LEU A 637 2.47 -0.52 6.05
N HIS A 638 3.52 -0.39 5.23
CA HIS A 638 4.50 0.69 5.29
C HIS A 638 4.51 1.55 4.02
N ASP A 639 4.92 2.82 4.13
CA ASP A 639 4.85 3.76 2.99
C ASP A 639 5.76 3.35 1.82
N PHE A 640 5.22 3.45 0.60
CA PHE A 640 5.93 3.20 -0.65
C PHE A 640 6.49 4.52 -1.21
N PRO A 641 7.81 4.74 -1.22
CA PRO A 641 8.38 6.02 -1.62
C PRO A 641 8.39 6.27 -3.13
N GLY A 642 8.20 5.24 -3.95
CA GLY A 642 8.28 5.31 -5.42
C GLY A 642 7.01 5.82 -6.09
N GLN A 643 7.00 5.77 -7.43
CA GLN A 643 5.82 6.03 -8.28
C GLN A 643 5.01 7.28 -7.88
N GLY A 644 5.69 8.41 -7.60
CA GLY A 644 5.03 9.63 -7.15
C GLY A 644 4.84 9.73 -5.63
N THR A 645 5.58 8.94 -4.84
CA THR A 645 5.49 8.92 -3.37
C THR A 645 4.11 8.48 -2.85
N ALA A 646 3.85 7.18 -2.86
CA ALA A 646 2.60 6.61 -2.36
C ALA A 646 2.63 6.40 -0.83
N LEU A 647 2.07 7.35 -0.09
CA LEU A 647 2.02 7.34 1.38
C LEU A 647 0.87 6.50 1.93
N VAL A 648 0.83 5.23 1.52
CA VAL A 648 -0.27 4.29 1.76
C VAL A 648 -0.14 3.54 3.07
N GLY A 649 1.03 3.51 3.70
CA GLY A 649 1.29 2.75 4.92
C GLY A 649 0.75 3.43 6.18
N VAL A 650 0.34 2.61 7.15
CA VAL A 650 0.15 3.05 8.55
C VAL A 650 1.49 3.21 9.28
N LEU A 651 2.55 2.63 8.71
CA LEU A 651 3.95 2.79 9.11
C LEU A 651 4.72 3.60 8.08
N ASP A 652 5.79 4.26 8.51
CA ASP A 652 6.73 4.93 7.61
C ASP A 652 7.67 3.93 6.91
N PRO A 653 8.51 4.35 5.94
CA PRO A 653 9.42 3.46 5.23
C PRO A 653 10.51 2.80 6.11
N PHE A 654 10.57 3.10 7.41
CA PHE A 654 11.48 2.48 8.38
C PHE A 654 10.77 1.45 9.28
N TRP A 655 9.50 1.15 8.98
CA TRP A 655 8.61 0.29 9.77
C TRP A 655 8.27 0.88 11.15
N GLU A 656 8.23 2.21 11.26
CA GLU A 656 7.90 2.92 12.50
C GLU A 656 6.51 3.56 12.42
N ALA A 657 5.81 3.62 13.56
CA ALA A 657 4.45 4.15 13.62
C ALA A 657 4.39 5.66 13.32
N LYS A 658 3.38 6.05 12.51
CA LYS A 658 3.11 7.46 12.16
C LYS A 658 2.26 8.21 13.19
N GLY A 659 1.79 7.50 14.22
CA GLY A 659 1.22 8.08 15.46
C GLY A 659 -0.29 8.25 15.51
N TYR A 660 -1.05 7.71 14.55
CA TYR A 660 -2.52 7.75 14.54
C TYR A 660 -3.19 6.39 14.73
N VAL A 661 -2.48 5.27 14.58
CA VAL A 661 -2.96 3.93 14.91
C VAL A 661 -1.80 3.11 15.43
N SER A 662 -2.02 2.37 16.52
CA SER A 662 -1.05 1.44 17.08
C SER A 662 -1.25 0.03 16.54
N ALA A 663 -0.23 -0.82 16.64
CA ALA A 663 -0.31 -2.22 16.23
C ALA A 663 -1.46 -2.97 16.94
N ALA A 664 -1.65 -2.71 18.24
CA ALA A 664 -2.74 -3.28 19.04
C ALA A 664 -4.13 -2.77 18.66
N GLU A 665 -4.25 -1.56 18.11
CA GLU A 665 -5.53 -1.08 17.56
C GLU A 665 -5.80 -1.67 16.18
N PHE A 666 -4.76 -1.81 15.35
CA PHE A 666 -4.85 -2.39 14.01
C PHE A 666 -5.20 -3.89 14.07
N SER A 667 -4.59 -4.65 14.98
CA SER A 667 -4.82 -6.09 15.10
C SER A 667 -6.27 -6.44 15.50
N ARG A 668 -7.01 -5.50 16.10
CA ARG A 668 -8.43 -5.70 16.44
C ARG A 668 -9.32 -6.02 15.24
N PHE A 669 -8.91 -5.62 14.04
CA PHE A 669 -9.57 -5.95 12.78
C PHE A 669 -8.69 -6.73 11.80
N CYS A 670 -7.46 -7.07 12.18
CA CYS A 670 -6.49 -7.79 11.35
C CYS A 670 -5.67 -8.74 12.23
N ASP A 671 -6.15 -9.96 12.46
CA ASP A 671 -5.46 -10.97 13.27
C ASP A 671 -5.96 -12.39 12.93
N SER A 672 -5.43 -13.41 13.60
CA SER A 672 -5.89 -14.80 13.48
C SER A 672 -7.31 -15.00 14.00
N THR A 673 -7.80 -14.14 14.91
CA THR A 673 -9.18 -14.19 15.40
C THR A 673 -9.76 -12.80 15.45
N VAL A 674 -10.77 -12.52 14.62
CA VAL A 674 -11.39 -11.19 14.52
C VAL A 674 -12.90 -11.32 14.69
N PRO A 675 -13.48 -10.75 15.78
CA PRO A 675 -14.91 -10.54 15.88
C PRO A 675 -15.39 -9.57 14.80
N LEU A 676 -16.51 -9.87 14.16
CA LEU A 676 -17.08 -9.15 13.03
C LEU A 676 -18.55 -8.81 13.33
N ALA A 677 -19.04 -7.71 12.78
CA ALA A 677 -20.44 -7.31 12.89
C ALA A 677 -20.97 -6.91 11.51
N ARG A 678 -22.15 -7.38 11.14
CA ARG A 678 -22.90 -6.97 9.94
C ARG A 678 -24.00 -5.99 10.32
N LEU A 679 -23.77 -4.72 10.04
CA LEU A 679 -24.68 -3.59 10.21
C LEU A 679 -25.16 -3.18 8.82
N SER A 680 -26.47 -3.05 8.60
CA SER A 680 -27.02 -2.54 7.34
C SER A 680 -26.77 -1.05 7.12
N LYS A 681 -26.43 -0.32 8.19
CA LYS A 681 -26.09 1.09 8.19
C LYS A 681 -25.34 1.46 9.47
N ARG A 682 -24.65 2.60 9.45
CA ARG A 682 -23.94 3.16 10.61
C ARG A 682 -24.60 4.40 11.23
N VAL A 683 -25.68 4.90 10.62
CA VAL A 683 -26.41 6.08 11.08
C VAL A 683 -27.86 5.69 11.39
N PHE A 684 -28.32 6.09 12.58
CA PHE A 684 -29.62 5.77 13.13
C PHE A 684 -30.31 7.00 13.71
N THR A 685 -31.61 6.91 13.92
CA THR A 685 -32.36 7.80 14.79
C THR A 685 -32.86 7.08 16.04
N THR A 686 -33.25 7.81 17.09
CA THR A 686 -33.83 7.19 18.31
C THR A 686 -35.17 6.49 18.07
N ALA A 687 -35.82 6.70 16.92
CA ALA A 687 -37.01 5.95 16.52
C ALA A 687 -36.71 4.51 16.06
N GLU A 688 -35.43 4.16 15.91
CA GLU A 688 -34.99 2.92 15.29
C GLU A 688 -34.37 1.95 16.31
N LYS A 689 -34.10 0.73 15.82
CA LYS A 689 -33.28 -0.25 16.53
C LYS A 689 -31.93 -0.35 15.84
N LEU A 690 -30.86 -0.45 16.63
CA LEU A 690 -29.58 -0.93 16.14
C LEU A 690 -29.66 -2.44 16.04
N GLU A 691 -29.46 -2.97 14.82
CA GLU A 691 -29.43 -4.40 14.56
C GLU A 691 -28.08 -4.81 13.96
N ALA A 692 -27.46 -5.84 14.55
CA ALA A 692 -26.19 -6.37 14.08
C ALA A 692 -26.18 -7.90 14.15
N ASP A 693 -25.81 -8.56 13.05
CA ASP A 693 -25.44 -9.97 13.08
C ASP A 693 -23.96 -10.06 13.45
N LEU A 694 -23.64 -10.72 14.56
CA LEU A 694 -22.27 -10.90 15.04
C LEU A 694 -21.69 -12.21 14.50
N GLU A 695 -20.49 -12.11 13.96
CA GLU A 695 -19.72 -13.21 13.36
C GLU A 695 -18.28 -13.20 13.91
N VAL A 696 -17.52 -14.24 13.59
CA VAL A 696 -16.06 -14.29 13.82
C VAL A 696 -15.36 -14.95 12.64
N ALA A 697 -14.18 -14.42 12.30
CA ALA A 697 -13.19 -15.12 11.49
C ALA A 697 -12.11 -15.65 12.43
N HIS A 698 -11.90 -16.96 12.44
CA HIS A 698 -10.96 -17.63 13.32
C HIS A 698 -10.06 -18.61 12.53
N PHE A 699 -8.79 -18.27 12.42
CA PHE A 699 -7.72 -19.05 11.79
C PHE A 699 -6.58 -19.32 12.79
N GLY A 700 -6.94 -19.58 14.05
CA GLY A 700 -6.00 -19.91 15.12
C GLY A 700 -5.50 -21.35 15.07
N SER A 701 -4.62 -21.71 15.99
CA SER A 701 -3.97 -23.04 16.06
C SER A 701 -4.92 -24.19 16.41
N ALA A 702 -6.06 -23.92 17.03
CA ALA A 702 -7.07 -24.90 17.43
C ALA A 702 -8.46 -24.27 17.51
N ILE A 703 -9.50 -25.12 17.57
CA ILE A 703 -10.89 -24.70 17.83
C ILE A 703 -10.95 -23.92 19.16
N LEU A 704 -11.72 -22.84 19.21
CA LEU A 704 -12.03 -22.18 20.50
C LEU A 704 -13.24 -22.87 21.13
N ASP A 705 -12.97 -23.72 22.12
CA ASP A 705 -14.01 -24.39 22.89
C ASP A 705 -14.76 -23.38 23.77
N ASN A 706 -16.09 -23.56 23.84
CA ASN A 706 -16.99 -22.80 24.71
C ASN A 706 -16.77 -21.27 24.63
N ALA A 707 -16.56 -20.75 23.42
CA ALA A 707 -16.27 -19.34 23.22
C ALA A 707 -17.48 -18.47 23.55
N LEU A 708 -17.26 -17.44 24.37
CA LEU A 708 -18.27 -16.53 24.85
C LEU A 708 -18.11 -15.16 24.20
N ALA A 709 -19.15 -14.74 23.47
CA ALA A 709 -19.21 -13.43 22.86
C ALA A 709 -20.02 -12.46 23.73
N THR A 710 -19.39 -11.34 24.10
CA THR A 710 -20.02 -10.24 24.83
C THR A 710 -20.05 -9.01 23.94
N TRP A 711 -21.09 -8.19 24.07
CA TRP A 711 -21.21 -6.96 23.31
C TRP A 711 -21.64 -5.81 24.21
N ARG A 712 -21.18 -4.60 23.88
CA ARG A 712 -21.51 -3.36 24.59
C ARG A 712 -21.71 -2.23 23.60
N LEU A 713 -22.73 -1.42 23.80
CA LEU A 713 -22.90 -0.13 23.14
C LEU A 713 -22.44 0.96 24.11
N VAL A 714 -21.38 1.69 23.72
CA VAL A 714 -20.65 2.61 24.61
C VAL A 714 -20.61 4.01 24.02
N SER A 715 -20.96 5.02 24.81
CA SER A 715 -20.81 6.43 24.40
C SER A 715 -19.35 6.89 24.42
N ASP A 716 -19.06 8.05 23.85
CA ASP A 716 -17.71 8.67 23.89
C ASP A 716 -17.18 8.95 25.30
N THR A 717 -18.07 9.09 26.29
CA THR A 717 -17.69 9.24 27.70
C THR A 717 -17.31 7.93 28.39
N GLY A 718 -17.38 6.80 27.67
CA GLY A 718 -17.17 5.46 28.22
C GLY A 718 -18.41 4.87 28.93
N LYS A 719 -19.52 5.61 29.01
CA LYS A 719 -20.78 5.10 29.57
C LYS A 719 -21.38 4.02 28.67
N VAL A 720 -21.60 2.83 29.24
CA VAL A 720 -22.33 1.73 28.59
C VAL A 720 -23.83 2.04 28.65
N VAL A 721 -24.50 2.04 27.50
CA VAL A 721 -25.96 2.30 27.38
C VAL A 721 -26.76 1.04 27.10
N ALA A 722 -26.13 0.02 26.53
CA ALA A 722 -26.68 -1.32 26.37
C ALA A 722 -25.54 -2.33 26.37
N GLN A 723 -25.80 -3.55 26.83
CA GLN A 723 -24.83 -4.64 26.77
C GLN A 723 -25.56 -5.98 26.82
N GLY A 724 -24.86 -7.02 26.41
CA GLY A 724 -25.36 -8.37 26.52
C GLY A 724 -24.28 -9.40 26.26
N GLU A 725 -24.71 -10.65 26.36
CA GLU A 725 -23.89 -11.83 26.19
C GLU A 725 -24.65 -12.80 25.29
N LEU A 726 -23.93 -13.43 24.36
CA LEU A 726 -24.47 -14.47 23.49
C LEU A 726 -24.12 -15.85 24.06
N PRO A 727 -24.97 -16.87 23.85
CA PRO A 727 -24.71 -18.21 24.37
C PRO A 727 -23.33 -18.73 23.95
N PRO A 728 -22.55 -19.32 24.90
CA PRO A 728 -21.28 -19.95 24.56
C PRO A 728 -21.42 -20.98 23.45
N ARG A 729 -20.42 -21.06 22.57
CA ARG A 729 -20.38 -22.06 21.48
C ARG A 729 -18.97 -22.36 21.02
N PRO A 730 -18.71 -23.55 20.45
CA PRO A 730 -17.44 -23.80 19.78
C PRO A 730 -17.31 -22.88 18.56
N VAL A 731 -16.11 -22.33 18.35
CA VAL A 731 -15.74 -21.56 17.15
C VAL A 731 -14.70 -22.39 16.39
N PRO A 732 -15.07 -23.02 15.26
CA PRO A 732 -14.14 -23.78 14.44
C PRO A 732 -13.10 -22.88 13.76
N VAL A 733 -12.05 -23.48 13.20
CA VAL A 733 -11.07 -22.79 12.36
C VAL A 733 -11.70 -22.53 10.98
N ASP A 734 -12.38 -21.40 10.83
CA ASP A 734 -13.03 -20.95 9.60
C ASP A 734 -13.40 -19.45 9.68
N ASN A 735 -14.10 -18.95 8.66
CA ASN A 735 -14.74 -17.63 8.70
C ASN A 735 -16.25 -17.68 8.50
N ALA A 736 -16.90 -16.50 8.60
CA ALA A 736 -18.35 -16.35 8.58
C ALA A 736 -19.06 -17.21 9.65
N ILE A 737 -18.42 -17.41 10.81
CA ILE A 737 -18.96 -18.20 11.91
C ILE A 737 -19.93 -17.33 12.72
N THR A 738 -21.21 -17.66 12.70
CA THR A 738 -22.24 -16.89 13.42
C THR A 738 -22.09 -17.02 14.94
N LEU A 739 -22.02 -15.88 15.62
CA LEU A 739 -22.08 -15.80 17.09
C LEU A 739 -23.51 -15.56 17.58
N GLY A 740 -24.29 -14.74 16.86
CA GLY A 740 -25.69 -14.43 17.19
C GLY A 740 -26.12 -13.05 16.71
N ARG A 741 -27.36 -12.65 17.00
CA ARG A 741 -27.91 -11.34 16.60
C ARG A 741 -28.10 -10.43 17.81
N VAL A 742 -27.76 -9.17 17.64
CA VAL A 742 -27.97 -8.09 18.60
C VAL A 742 -29.07 -7.16 18.07
N SER A 743 -30.02 -6.79 18.94
CA SER A 743 -31.07 -5.81 18.65
C SER A 743 -31.24 -4.89 19.86
N VAL A 744 -30.96 -3.60 19.69
CA VAL A 744 -31.00 -2.61 20.76
C VAL A 744 -31.94 -1.48 20.36
N GLY A 745 -32.98 -1.22 21.17
CA GLY A 745 -33.83 -0.05 21.00
C GLY A 745 -33.09 1.23 21.37
N LEU A 746 -33.19 2.27 20.53
CA LEU A 746 -32.45 3.53 20.69
C LEU A 746 -33.29 4.68 21.26
N ARG A 747 -34.51 4.40 21.74
CA ARG A 747 -35.47 5.44 22.14
C ARG A 747 -34.96 6.35 23.26
N ASP A 748 -34.32 5.77 24.26
CA ASP A 748 -34.02 6.44 25.54
C ASP A 748 -32.52 6.75 25.73
N ILE A 749 -31.72 6.65 24.66
CA ILE A 749 -30.29 6.97 24.72
C ILE A 749 -30.05 8.46 24.46
N PRO A 750 -29.04 9.09 25.10
CA PRO A 750 -28.69 10.48 24.84
C PRO A 750 -28.35 10.74 23.36
N VAL A 751 -28.95 11.76 22.76
CA VAL A 751 -28.69 12.17 21.37
C VAL A 751 -28.66 13.70 21.25
N PRO A 752 -27.97 14.26 20.24
CA PRO A 752 -27.15 13.58 19.24
C PRO A 752 -25.83 13.06 19.82
N ALA A 753 -25.42 11.84 19.46
CA ALA A 753 -24.15 11.28 19.95
C ALA A 753 -23.58 10.20 19.02
N ARG A 754 -22.26 9.99 19.13
CA ARG A 754 -21.59 8.77 18.66
C ARG A 754 -21.63 7.69 19.74
N TYR A 755 -21.80 6.46 19.29
CA TYR A 755 -21.63 5.26 20.10
C TYR A 755 -20.70 4.28 19.41
N LYS A 756 -20.06 3.42 20.20
CA LYS A 756 -19.25 2.29 19.75
C LYS A 756 -19.96 0.99 20.09
N LEU A 757 -20.27 0.18 19.08
CA LEU A 757 -20.58 -1.23 19.29
C LEU A 757 -19.25 -1.96 19.48
N ILE A 758 -18.97 -2.43 20.69
CA ILE A 758 -17.77 -3.20 21.03
C ILE A 758 -18.17 -4.66 21.18
N VAL A 759 -17.54 -5.55 20.42
CA VAL A 759 -17.73 -7.00 20.53
C VAL A 759 -16.44 -7.62 21.00
N ALA A 760 -16.54 -8.50 21.99
CA ALA A 760 -15.42 -9.17 22.61
C ALA A 760 -15.69 -10.67 22.71
N LEU A 761 -14.70 -11.48 22.32
CA LEU A 761 -14.74 -12.94 22.35
C LEU A 761 -13.70 -13.47 23.35
N ARG A 762 -14.09 -14.46 24.16
CA ARG A 762 -13.23 -15.14 25.14
C ARG A 762 -13.39 -16.65 25.03
N SER A 763 -12.33 -17.42 25.25
CA SER A 763 -12.42 -18.88 25.43
C SER A 763 -12.24 -19.24 26.91
N SER A 764 -12.83 -20.36 27.34
CA SER A 764 -12.69 -20.87 28.72
C SER A 764 -11.25 -21.28 29.09
N ALA A 765 -10.36 -21.49 28.11
CA ALA A 765 -8.96 -21.86 28.34
C ALA A 765 -8.09 -20.73 28.93
N ASP A 766 -8.57 -19.47 28.96
CA ASP A 766 -7.84 -18.31 29.49
C ASP A 766 -8.05 -18.04 30.99
N VAL A 767 -8.66 -18.97 31.74
CA VAL A 767 -8.84 -18.84 33.20
C VAL A 767 -7.70 -19.59 33.93
N SER A 768 -6.57 -18.91 34.17
CA SER A 768 -5.63 -19.33 35.22
C SER A 768 -6.09 -18.82 36.59
N PRO A 769 -6.21 -19.66 37.63
CA PRO A 769 -6.49 -19.21 38.99
C PRO A 769 -5.18 -18.76 39.66
N VAL A 770 -4.93 -17.46 39.73
CA VAL A 770 -3.81 -16.92 40.54
C VAL A 770 -4.36 -16.18 41.75
N LEU A 771 -4.11 -16.77 42.92
CA LEU A 771 -4.33 -16.20 44.25
C LEU A 771 -3.56 -14.89 44.44
N PRO A 772 -4.08 -13.92 45.22
CA PRO A 772 -3.40 -12.64 45.43
C PRO A 772 -2.19 -12.81 46.37
N SER A 773 -0.98 -12.52 45.89
CA SER A 773 0.19 -12.29 46.76
C SER A 773 0.35 -10.79 47.04
N THR A 774 0.57 -10.48 48.32
CA THR A 774 0.81 -9.14 48.87
C THR A 774 2.29 -8.79 48.77
N SER A 775 2.67 -7.82 47.95
CA SER A 775 3.98 -7.15 48.03
C SER A 775 4.01 -5.88 47.17
N ASN A 776 4.19 -4.73 47.82
CA ASN A 776 4.21 -3.40 47.22
C ASN A 776 5.49 -3.15 46.41
N SER A 777 5.37 -2.93 45.09
CA SER A 777 6.34 -2.16 44.32
C SER A 777 5.63 -1.34 43.25
N VAL A 778 6.14 -0.11 43.07
CA VAL A 778 5.48 0.99 42.36
C VAL A 778 5.71 0.86 40.85
N HIS A 779 4.97 -0.03 40.18
CA HIS A 779 4.74 -0.05 38.73
C HIS A 779 3.49 -0.91 38.42
N ASP A 780 2.32 -0.50 38.91
CA ASP A 780 1.08 -1.21 38.62
C ASP A 780 -0.12 -0.26 38.54
N HIS A 781 -0.57 0.03 37.33
CA HIS A 781 -1.85 0.67 37.06
C HIS A 781 -2.66 -0.16 36.06
N GLU A 782 -2.84 -1.46 36.35
CA GLU A 782 -3.90 -2.24 35.70
C GLU A 782 -4.53 -3.26 36.67
N ARG A 783 -5.72 -2.92 37.20
CA ARG A 783 -6.67 -3.93 37.67
C ARG A 783 -8.04 -3.66 37.07
N ARG A 784 -8.54 -4.62 36.27
CA ARG A 784 -9.97 -5.03 36.20
C ARG A 784 -10.13 -6.25 35.26
N GLY A 785 -10.31 -7.43 35.85
CA GLY A 785 -10.83 -8.67 35.23
C GLY A 785 -9.91 -9.40 34.24
N PRO A 786 -10.15 -10.69 33.94
CA PRO A 786 -9.53 -11.33 32.79
C PRO A 786 -9.90 -10.51 31.55
N ARG A 787 -8.89 -10.03 30.81
CA ARG A 787 -9.10 -9.28 29.57
C ARG A 787 -9.85 -10.18 28.57
N PRO A 788 -10.75 -9.63 27.74
CA PRO A 788 -11.23 -10.40 26.61
C PRO A 788 -10.08 -10.72 25.65
N THR A 789 -10.02 -11.94 25.15
CA THR A 789 -8.91 -12.43 24.33
C THR A 789 -8.89 -11.73 22.96
N PHE A 790 -10.06 -11.47 22.37
CA PHE A 790 -10.19 -10.80 21.06
C PHE A 790 -11.30 -9.74 21.09
N VAL A 791 -11.06 -8.54 20.55
CA VAL A 791 -12.00 -7.41 20.63
C VAL A 791 -12.00 -6.59 19.34
N ASN A 792 -13.18 -6.27 18.82
CA ASN A 792 -13.36 -5.34 17.71
C ASN A 792 -14.46 -4.29 18.02
N ASP A 793 -14.49 -3.17 17.32
CA ASP A 793 -15.53 -2.14 17.47
C ASP A 793 -15.94 -1.43 16.18
N TRP A 794 -17.15 -0.88 16.20
CA TRP A 794 -17.76 -0.11 15.11
C TRP A 794 -18.42 1.16 15.65
N ASP A 795 -18.01 2.29 15.10
CA ASP A 795 -18.67 3.58 15.34
C ASP A 795 -20.05 3.61 14.66
N VAL A 796 -21.07 4.00 15.42
CA VAL A 796 -22.43 4.27 14.97
C VAL A 796 -22.89 5.63 15.49
N TRP A 797 -23.72 6.31 14.72
CA TRP A 797 -24.19 7.67 15.00
C TRP A 797 -25.69 7.67 15.21
N VAL A 798 -26.15 8.28 16.30
CA VAL A 798 -27.58 8.32 16.63
C VAL A 798 -28.05 9.77 16.80
N TYR A 799 -29.09 10.12 16.08
CA TYR A 799 -29.67 11.46 16.03
C TYR A 799 -31.16 11.46 16.46
N PRO A 800 -31.71 12.60 16.89
CA PRO A 800 -33.15 12.74 17.05
C PRO A 800 -33.87 12.57 15.69
N PRO A 801 -35.04 11.90 15.66
CA PRO A 801 -35.80 11.70 14.43
C PRO A 801 -36.37 13.02 13.89
N ASN A 802 -36.71 13.95 14.79
CA ASN A 802 -37.27 15.26 14.46
C ASN A 802 -36.43 16.36 15.10
N LEU A 803 -36.10 17.38 14.32
CA LEU A 803 -35.29 18.51 14.76
C LEU A 803 -35.62 19.72 13.91
N SER A 804 -35.78 20.90 14.51
CA SER A 804 -36.08 22.12 13.75
C SER A 804 -34.87 22.55 12.91
N THR A 805 -35.11 22.78 11.62
CA THR A 805 -34.17 23.34 10.65
C THR A 805 -34.63 24.69 10.11
N GLU A 806 -35.60 25.30 10.81
CA GLU A 806 -36.14 26.62 10.51
C GLU A 806 -35.09 27.71 10.74
N VAL A 807 -35.13 28.74 9.91
CA VAL A 807 -34.19 29.85 10.00
C VAL A 807 -34.54 30.71 11.23
N PRO A 808 -33.62 30.86 12.20
CA PRO A 808 -33.88 31.68 13.38
C PRO A 808 -34.09 33.16 13.03
N ALA A 809 -34.89 33.87 13.83
CA ALA A 809 -35.08 35.31 13.68
C ALA A 809 -33.73 36.06 13.70
N GLY A 810 -33.55 37.00 12.77
CA GLY A 810 -32.31 37.78 12.63
C GLY A 810 -31.17 37.07 11.89
N VAL A 811 -31.38 35.84 11.40
CA VAL A 811 -30.48 35.15 10.47
C VAL A 811 -31.08 35.16 9.08
N THR A 812 -30.25 35.44 8.07
CA THR A 812 -30.63 35.33 6.65
C THR A 812 -29.87 34.16 6.04
N VAL A 813 -30.60 33.18 5.48
CA VAL A 813 -30.02 32.04 4.75
C VAL A 813 -30.24 32.26 3.27
N VAL A 814 -29.18 32.17 2.47
CA VAL A 814 -29.20 32.39 1.03
C VAL A 814 -28.22 31.46 0.33
N ASP A 815 -28.36 31.31 -0.97
CA ASP A 815 -27.48 30.53 -1.85
C ASP A 815 -26.63 31.40 -2.79
N ASP A 816 -26.88 32.72 -2.82
CA ASP A 816 -26.13 33.69 -3.61
C ASP A 816 -25.87 35.00 -2.86
N LEU A 817 -24.79 35.69 -3.23
CA LEU A 817 -24.40 36.98 -2.69
C LEU A 817 -24.86 38.13 -3.62
N ASN A 818 -26.17 38.27 -3.76
CA ASN A 818 -26.80 39.36 -4.51
C ASN A 818 -26.84 40.68 -3.71
N ASP A 819 -27.26 41.77 -4.37
CA ASP A 819 -27.21 43.11 -3.79
C ASP A 819 -28.11 43.28 -2.56
N ARG A 820 -29.22 42.53 -2.47
CA ARG A 820 -30.07 42.49 -1.27
C ARG A 820 -29.32 41.89 -0.08
N VAL A 821 -28.55 40.83 -0.30
CA VAL A 821 -27.74 40.19 0.76
C VAL A 821 -26.60 41.11 1.18
N LEU A 822 -25.95 41.79 0.23
CA LEU A 822 -24.93 42.80 0.54
C LEU A 822 -25.50 43.94 1.40
N ALA A 823 -26.67 44.46 1.04
CA ALA A 823 -27.34 45.48 1.86
C ALA A 823 -27.64 44.99 3.28
N ALA A 824 -28.05 43.73 3.45
CA ALA A 824 -28.28 43.13 4.77
C ALA A 824 -26.97 43.00 5.58
N LEU A 825 -25.86 42.61 4.94
CA LEU A 825 -24.54 42.56 5.57
C LEU A 825 -24.06 43.97 5.95
N ASP A 826 -24.22 44.97 5.09
CA ASP A 826 -23.87 46.35 5.38
C ASP A 826 -24.73 46.95 6.50
N ALA A 827 -25.96 46.48 6.70
CA ALA A 827 -26.80 46.83 7.84
C ALA A 827 -26.39 46.13 9.16
N GLY A 828 -25.35 45.27 9.14
CA GLY A 828 -24.88 44.54 10.33
C GLY A 828 -25.53 43.18 10.54
N GLY A 829 -26.25 42.64 9.54
CA GLY A 829 -26.95 41.38 9.60
C GLY A 829 -26.05 40.15 9.75
N LYS A 830 -26.66 39.02 10.17
CA LYS A 830 -26.03 37.70 10.24
C LYS A 830 -26.50 36.86 9.04
N VAL A 831 -25.58 36.47 8.17
CA VAL A 831 -25.88 35.72 6.94
C VAL A 831 -25.23 34.34 6.99
N LEU A 832 -25.98 33.31 6.61
CA LEU A 832 -25.47 32.00 6.24
C LEU A 832 -25.63 31.84 4.73
N LEU A 833 -24.51 31.87 4.01
CA LEU A 833 -24.44 31.60 2.58
C LEU A 833 -24.19 30.11 2.35
N LEU A 834 -25.15 29.41 1.78
CA LEU A 834 -25.09 28.00 1.38
C LEU A 834 -24.80 27.92 -0.12
N ILE A 835 -23.53 27.95 -0.50
CA ILE A 835 -23.12 27.84 -1.92
C ILE A 835 -23.50 26.45 -2.41
N PRO A 836 -24.33 26.32 -3.47
CA PRO A 836 -24.61 25.01 -4.05
C PRO A 836 -23.31 24.31 -4.48
N PRO A 837 -23.11 23.01 -4.20
CA PRO A 837 -21.90 22.29 -4.58
C PRO A 837 -21.53 22.45 -6.07
N SER A 838 -22.54 22.42 -6.96
CA SER A 838 -22.38 22.64 -8.40
C SER A 838 -21.85 24.03 -8.77
N ARG A 839 -22.10 25.04 -7.92
CA ARG A 839 -21.64 26.42 -8.10
C ARG A 839 -20.31 26.72 -7.41
N VAL A 840 -19.65 25.77 -6.76
CA VAL A 840 -18.30 26.01 -6.22
C VAL A 840 -17.31 26.10 -7.38
N LYS A 841 -16.52 27.17 -7.41
CA LYS A 841 -15.56 27.44 -8.48
C LYS A 841 -14.31 26.55 -8.37
N GLY A 842 -13.89 25.96 -9.48
CA GLY A 842 -12.60 25.26 -9.62
C GLY A 842 -11.44 26.19 -10.02
N ASP A 843 -10.25 25.62 -10.18
CA ASP A 843 -9.07 26.32 -10.70
C ASP A 843 -8.71 25.83 -12.12
N ARG A 844 -7.48 26.09 -12.58
CA ARG A 844 -6.95 25.61 -13.88
C ARG A 844 -6.96 24.08 -14.03
N LEU A 845 -7.06 23.37 -12.91
CA LEU A 845 -7.08 21.91 -12.80
C LEU A 845 -8.53 21.40 -12.61
N GLY A 846 -9.54 22.25 -12.74
CA GLY A 846 -10.96 21.93 -12.61
C GLY A 846 -11.46 22.00 -11.17
N LYS A 847 -12.67 21.46 -10.94
CA LYS A 847 -13.21 21.30 -9.58
C LYS A 847 -12.43 20.24 -8.81
N VAL A 848 -12.31 20.42 -7.50
CA VAL A 848 -11.70 19.42 -6.61
C VAL A 848 -12.73 18.33 -6.34
N ALA A 849 -12.44 17.10 -6.75
CA ALA A 849 -13.32 15.96 -6.55
C ALA A 849 -13.21 15.42 -5.11
N LEU A 850 -14.29 15.57 -4.34
CA LEU A 850 -14.39 15.08 -2.97
C LEU A 850 -14.84 13.63 -2.93
N GLY A 851 -14.31 12.88 -1.97
CA GLY A 851 -14.77 11.53 -1.61
C GLY A 851 -14.70 11.34 -0.11
N PHE A 852 -15.41 10.34 0.40
CA PHE A 852 -15.26 9.97 1.80
C PHE A 852 -13.90 9.32 2.05
N SER A 853 -13.45 8.47 1.12
CA SER A 853 -12.16 7.81 1.22
C SER A 853 -11.01 8.80 1.01
N SER A 854 -9.81 8.38 1.40
CA SER A 854 -8.59 9.09 1.04
C SER A 854 -8.22 8.86 -0.44
N ILE A 855 -7.20 9.59 -0.90
CA ILE A 855 -6.61 9.44 -2.25
C ILE A 855 -6.09 8.01 -2.43
N PHE A 856 -6.43 7.42 -3.57
CA PHE A 856 -5.88 6.14 -4.03
C PHE A 856 -4.49 6.33 -4.63
N TRP A 857 -3.48 5.65 -4.08
CA TRP A 857 -2.08 5.64 -4.52
C TRP A 857 -1.35 7.00 -4.49
N ASN A 858 -1.68 7.92 -5.39
CA ASN A 858 -1.36 9.36 -5.37
C ASN A 858 -1.90 10.03 -6.65
N THR A 859 -2.10 11.35 -6.63
CA THR A 859 -2.70 12.09 -7.77
C THR A 859 -1.76 12.27 -8.96
N ALA A 860 -0.43 12.25 -8.77
CA ALA A 860 0.53 12.39 -9.87
C ALA A 860 0.55 11.15 -10.77
N TRP A 861 0.62 9.96 -10.17
CA TRP A 861 0.72 8.69 -10.89
C TRP A 861 -0.63 8.22 -11.46
N THR A 862 -1.73 8.48 -10.76
CA THR A 862 -3.07 8.09 -11.20
C THR A 862 -3.71 9.06 -12.19
N ARG A 863 -2.95 10.03 -12.73
CA ARG A 863 -3.47 11.11 -13.59
C ARG A 863 -4.67 11.83 -12.96
N ARG A 864 -4.56 12.11 -11.66
CA ARG A 864 -5.58 12.76 -10.83
C ARG A 864 -6.92 12.01 -10.77
N GLN A 865 -6.86 10.69 -10.61
CA GLN A 865 -8.06 9.90 -10.29
C GLN A 865 -8.70 10.44 -8.98
N PRO A 866 -10.03 10.69 -8.95
CA PRO A 866 -10.73 11.03 -7.72
C PRO A 866 -10.71 9.92 -6.65
N PRO A 867 -10.87 10.24 -5.35
CA PRO A 867 -10.93 11.59 -4.79
C PRO A 867 -9.56 12.30 -4.82
N HIS A 868 -9.57 13.62 -4.81
CA HIS A 868 -8.37 14.46 -4.78
C HIS A 868 -7.94 14.88 -3.37
N THR A 869 -8.62 14.38 -2.34
CA THR A 869 -8.50 14.89 -0.96
C THR A 869 -8.30 13.76 0.05
N LEU A 870 -7.72 14.10 1.19
CA LEU A 870 -7.30 13.18 2.26
C LEU A 870 -8.23 13.23 3.47
N GLY A 871 -9.45 13.73 3.28
CA GLY A 871 -10.47 13.87 4.32
C GLY A 871 -10.58 15.28 4.93
N VAL A 872 -11.36 15.36 6.02
CA VAL A 872 -11.68 16.59 6.74
C VAL A 872 -10.75 16.78 7.94
N LEU A 873 -10.42 18.02 8.25
CA LEU A 873 -9.89 18.46 9.55
C LEU A 873 -10.83 19.53 10.12
N CYS A 874 -11.31 19.32 11.34
CA CYS A 874 -12.06 20.33 12.09
C CYS A 874 -11.69 20.32 13.58
N ASP A 875 -12.16 21.33 14.31
CA ASP A 875 -12.09 21.36 15.76
C ASP A 875 -13.45 20.98 16.35
N PRO A 876 -13.61 19.78 16.95
CA PRO A 876 -14.87 19.34 17.55
C PRO A 876 -15.42 20.26 18.63
N GLN A 877 -14.57 21.10 19.24
CA GLN A 877 -14.96 22.05 20.27
C GLN A 877 -15.48 23.37 19.69
N HIS A 878 -15.38 23.57 18.36
CA HIS A 878 -15.89 24.77 17.73
C HIS A 878 -17.42 24.87 17.92
N PRO A 879 -17.97 26.04 18.31
CA PRO A 879 -19.40 26.17 18.62
C PRO A 879 -20.37 25.78 17.49
N ALA A 880 -19.91 25.78 16.23
CA ALA A 880 -20.67 25.29 15.08
C ALA A 880 -20.99 23.78 15.14
N PHE A 881 -20.25 23.00 15.93
CA PHE A 881 -20.47 21.56 16.15
C PHE A 881 -21.09 21.25 17.51
N ALA A 882 -21.53 22.26 18.28
CA ALA A 882 -22.04 22.06 19.64
C ALA A 882 -23.22 21.07 19.69
N ASP A 883 -24.05 21.06 18.65
CA ASP A 883 -25.17 20.12 18.49
C ASP A 883 -24.89 19.10 17.36
N PHE A 884 -23.64 18.94 16.92
CA PHE A 884 -23.24 17.96 15.89
C PHE A 884 -22.01 17.19 16.37
N PRO A 885 -22.19 16.00 16.98
CA PRO A 885 -21.06 15.23 17.47
C PRO A 885 -20.14 14.87 16.29
N THR A 886 -18.84 15.06 16.48
CA THR A 886 -17.85 14.82 15.43
C THR A 886 -16.46 14.64 16.03
N ASP A 887 -15.57 13.98 15.31
CA ASP A 887 -14.15 13.92 15.64
C ASP A 887 -13.39 15.01 14.88
N SER A 888 -12.11 15.22 15.20
CA SER A 888 -11.25 16.19 14.46
C SER A 888 -10.88 15.75 13.04
N HIS A 889 -11.49 14.67 12.53
CA HIS A 889 -11.18 14.02 11.27
C HIS A 889 -12.45 13.42 10.64
N SER A 890 -12.37 13.01 9.38
CA SER A 890 -13.44 12.26 8.72
C SER A 890 -13.76 10.95 9.45
N ASN A 891 -15.02 10.74 9.78
CA ASN A 891 -15.59 9.50 10.31
C ASN A 891 -16.92 9.24 9.58
N TRP A 892 -17.55 8.06 9.73
CA TRP A 892 -18.60 7.55 8.83
C TRP A 892 -19.78 8.50 8.58
N GLN A 893 -20.16 9.35 9.54
CA GLN A 893 -21.20 10.36 9.35
C GLN A 893 -20.83 11.42 8.31
N TRP A 894 -19.55 11.76 8.16
CA TRP A 894 -19.08 12.73 7.18
C TRP A 894 -19.33 12.29 5.74
N TRP A 895 -19.50 10.99 5.47
CA TRP A 895 -19.89 10.49 4.14
C TRP A 895 -21.14 11.20 3.62
N TYR A 896 -22.14 11.41 4.47
CA TYR A 896 -23.43 12.04 4.12
C TYR A 896 -23.33 13.56 3.86
N LEU A 897 -22.22 14.18 4.23
CA LEU A 897 -21.97 15.61 4.01
C LEU A 897 -20.99 15.81 2.84
N VAL A 898 -19.88 15.07 2.82
CA VAL A 898 -18.82 15.20 1.81
C VAL A 898 -19.28 14.75 0.42
N SER A 899 -20.13 13.72 0.32
CA SER A 899 -20.72 13.27 -0.95
C SER A 899 -21.62 14.32 -1.62
N ARG A 900 -21.98 15.38 -0.88
CA ARG A 900 -22.89 16.45 -1.32
C ARG A 900 -22.28 17.82 -1.09
N ALA A 901 -20.98 17.95 -1.25
CA ALA A 901 -20.24 19.18 -1.00
C ALA A 901 -19.35 19.55 -2.19
N GLY A 902 -19.06 20.85 -2.32
CA GLY A 902 -18.01 21.36 -3.21
C GLY A 902 -16.87 21.97 -2.40
N ALA A 903 -15.61 21.62 -2.69
CA ALA A 903 -14.47 22.16 -1.94
C ALA A 903 -14.14 23.58 -2.42
N MET A 904 -14.31 24.57 -1.54
CA MET A 904 -13.94 25.95 -1.88
C MET A 904 -12.41 26.09 -1.86
N ILE A 905 -11.83 26.62 -2.94
CA ILE A 905 -10.41 26.94 -3.02
C ILE A 905 -10.20 28.34 -2.42
N LEU A 906 -9.45 28.41 -1.32
CA LEU A 906 -9.28 29.61 -0.47
C LEU A 906 -7.90 30.25 -0.61
N ASP A 907 -7.13 29.86 -1.63
CA ASP A 907 -5.75 30.32 -1.83
C ASP A 907 -5.68 31.86 -1.97
N ASP A 908 -6.64 32.46 -2.69
CA ASP A 908 -6.73 33.91 -2.91
C ASP A 908 -7.36 34.69 -1.73
N LEU A 909 -7.80 33.99 -0.67
CA LEU A 909 -8.34 34.62 0.53
C LEU A 909 -7.24 34.90 1.56
N PRO A 910 -7.44 35.84 2.50
CA PRO A 910 -6.44 36.19 3.51
C PRO A 910 -5.83 34.95 4.20
N PRO A 911 -4.50 34.83 4.30
CA PRO A 911 -3.82 33.69 4.93
C PRO A 911 -4.16 33.46 6.40
N ARG A 912 -4.83 34.41 7.06
CA ARG A 912 -5.35 34.28 8.44
C ARG A 912 -6.75 33.64 8.52
N LEU A 913 -7.47 33.54 7.40
CA LEU A 913 -8.75 32.83 7.33
C LEU A 913 -8.50 31.34 7.53
N ARG A 914 -9.12 30.76 8.56
CA ARG A 914 -9.06 29.34 8.87
C ARG A 914 -10.47 28.77 8.70
N PRO A 915 -10.65 27.76 7.84
CA PRO A 915 -11.94 27.07 7.75
C PRO A 915 -12.28 26.40 9.07
N THR A 916 -13.55 26.45 9.43
CA THR A 916 -14.14 25.65 10.52
C THR A 916 -14.21 24.18 10.14
N VAL A 917 -14.52 23.90 8.86
CA VAL A 917 -14.39 22.58 8.23
C VAL A 917 -13.36 22.71 7.11
N LEU A 918 -12.12 22.27 7.37
CA LEU A 918 -11.04 22.25 6.38
C LEU A 918 -11.07 20.91 5.64
N VAL A 919 -10.79 20.93 4.34
CA VAL A 919 -10.50 19.71 3.56
C VAL A 919 -9.01 19.65 3.31
N ILE A 920 -8.43 18.48 3.51
CA ILE A 920 -7.00 18.26 3.31
C ILE A 920 -6.80 17.92 1.83
N ASP A 921 -6.15 18.82 1.08
CA ASP A 921 -5.83 18.59 -0.33
C ASP A 921 -4.66 17.61 -0.51
N ASP A 922 -4.43 17.17 -1.74
CA ASP A 922 -3.22 16.43 -2.12
C ASP A 922 -1.94 17.26 -1.85
N TRP A 923 -0.79 16.60 -1.69
CA TRP A 923 0.47 17.28 -1.34
C TRP A 923 1.25 17.84 -2.53
N PHE A 924 0.86 17.56 -3.77
CA PHE A 924 1.46 18.16 -4.96
C PHE A 924 0.92 19.57 -5.20
N THR A 925 -0.39 19.75 -5.02
CA THR A 925 -1.05 21.06 -5.17
C THR A 925 -1.14 21.81 -3.84
N ALA A 926 -1.42 21.09 -2.74
CA ALA A 926 -1.52 21.61 -1.39
C ALA A 926 -2.41 22.85 -1.25
N ARG A 927 -3.55 22.89 -1.94
CA ARG A 927 -4.46 24.04 -1.88
C ARG A 927 -5.04 24.22 -0.49
N ARG A 928 -5.39 25.46 -0.17
CA ARG A 928 -6.20 25.78 1.00
C ARG A 928 -7.66 25.49 0.70
N LEU A 929 -8.17 24.33 1.13
CA LEU A 929 -9.57 23.94 0.90
C LEU A 929 -10.44 24.07 2.15
N GLY A 930 -11.73 24.39 1.97
CA GLY A 930 -12.70 24.40 3.06
C GLY A 930 -14.14 24.16 2.61
N LEU A 931 -14.96 23.61 3.51
CA LEU A 931 -16.42 23.44 3.33
C LEU A 931 -17.25 24.39 4.18
N LEU A 932 -16.66 24.96 5.24
CA LEU A 932 -17.29 25.92 6.13
C LEU A 932 -16.24 26.89 6.67
N PHE A 933 -16.48 28.18 6.56
CA PHE A 933 -15.70 29.21 7.26
C PHE A 933 -16.59 30.39 7.66
N GLU A 934 -16.05 31.28 8.48
CA GLU A 934 -16.71 32.50 8.90
C GLU A 934 -15.86 33.76 8.66
N ALA A 935 -16.52 34.86 8.32
CA ALA A 935 -15.90 36.14 8.02
C ALA A 935 -16.81 37.33 8.36
N LYS A 936 -16.21 38.52 8.43
CA LYS A 936 -16.93 39.81 8.40
C LYS A 936 -16.99 40.29 6.97
N VAL A 937 -18.14 40.81 6.55
CA VAL A 937 -18.32 41.50 5.26
C VAL A 937 -19.12 42.76 5.56
N GLY A 938 -18.56 43.93 5.21
CA GLY A 938 -19.10 45.21 5.66
C GLY A 938 -19.16 45.29 7.19
N ARG A 939 -20.31 45.71 7.73
CA ARG A 939 -20.58 45.71 9.18
C ARG A 939 -21.15 44.38 9.70
N GLY A 940 -21.48 43.46 8.79
CA GLY A 940 -22.17 42.22 9.08
C GLY A 940 -21.25 41.03 9.33
N LYS A 941 -21.88 39.88 9.57
CA LYS A 941 -21.22 38.61 9.85
C LYS A 941 -21.72 37.55 8.86
N LEU A 942 -20.79 36.82 8.27
CA LEU A 942 -21.05 35.85 7.22
C LEU A 942 -20.46 34.49 7.60
N ALA A 943 -21.28 33.44 7.55
CA ALA A 943 -20.84 32.06 7.50
C ALA A 943 -21.05 31.56 6.06
N VAL A 944 -20.03 30.94 5.47
CA VAL A 944 -20.10 30.39 4.11
C VAL A 944 -19.93 28.89 4.21
N CYS A 945 -20.91 28.14 3.71
CA CYS A 945 -20.90 26.68 3.66
C CYS A 945 -21.17 26.20 2.24
N SER A 946 -20.42 25.20 1.78
CA SER A 946 -20.56 24.60 0.45
C SER A 946 -21.02 23.14 0.52
N ILE A 947 -21.62 22.74 1.65
CA ILE A 947 -22.30 21.46 1.84
C ILE A 947 -23.77 21.68 1.53
N ASP A 948 -24.39 20.77 0.79
CA ASP A 948 -25.84 20.80 0.60
C ASP A 948 -26.53 20.51 1.95
N LEU A 949 -27.07 21.58 2.52
CA LEU A 949 -27.88 21.57 3.73
C LEU A 949 -29.29 22.08 3.45
N GLN A 950 -29.77 21.99 2.22
CA GLN A 950 -31.12 22.41 1.83
C GLN A 950 -31.97 21.22 1.38
N SER A 951 -31.36 20.24 0.69
CA SER A 951 -32.07 19.09 0.11
C SER A 951 -32.12 17.88 1.06
N ASP A 952 -33.11 17.00 0.87
CA ASP A 952 -33.27 15.69 1.53
C ASP A 952 -33.16 15.66 3.07
N LEU A 953 -33.41 16.77 3.75
CA LEU A 953 -33.24 16.84 5.21
C LEU A 953 -34.15 15.88 5.99
N ALA A 954 -35.24 15.41 5.40
CA ALA A 954 -36.13 14.42 6.02
C ALA A 954 -35.48 13.02 6.11
N SER A 955 -34.86 12.57 5.01
CA SER A 955 -34.24 11.25 4.90
C SER A 955 -32.77 11.22 5.35
N ASN A 956 -32.11 12.39 5.46
CA ASN A 956 -30.72 12.51 5.90
C ASN A 956 -30.60 13.11 7.32
N PRO A 957 -30.58 12.27 8.39
CA PRO A 957 -30.45 12.75 9.76
C PRO A 957 -29.13 13.49 10.03
N VAL A 958 -28.05 13.17 9.32
CA VAL A 958 -26.75 13.83 9.49
C VAL A 958 -26.82 15.28 8.99
N ALA A 959 -27.28 15.50 7.77
CA ALA A 959 -27.42 16.85 7.19
C ALA A 959 -28.41 17.69 8.00
N ARG A 960 -29.52 17.09 8.44
CA ARG A 960 -30.50 17.74 9.34
C ARG A 960 -29.86 18.19 10.65
N GLN A 961 -29.10 17.31 11.32
CA GLN A 961 -28.42 17.66 12.56
C GLN A 961 -27.36 18.76 12.35
N PHE A 962 -26.56 18.65 11.29
CA PHE A 962 -25.52 19.63 11.02
C PHE A 962 -26.10 21.01 10.69
N ARG A 963 -27.16 21.07 9.87
CA ARG A 963 -27.90 22.31 9.59
C ARG A 963 -28.43 22.94 10.88
N HIS A 964 -29.05 22.15 11.76
CA HIS A 964 -29.57 22.64 13.03
C HIS A 964 -28.46 23.27 13.89
N SER A 965 -27.34 22.57 14.07
CA SER A 965 -26.19 23.05 14.82
C SER A 965 -25.64 24.36 14.23
N LEU A 966 -25.52 24.44 12.91
CA LEU A 966 -25.01 25.62 12.21
C LEU A 966 -25.94 26.83 12.34
N LEU A 967 -27.25 26.66 12.17
CA LEU A 967 -28.23 27.75 12.32
C LEU A 967 -28.23 28.31 13.74
N ARG A 968 -28.17 27.44 14.76
CA ARG A 968 -28.06 27.85 16.17
C ARG A 968 -26.77 28.59 16.45
N TYR A 969 -25.66 28.14 15.88
CA TYR A 969 -24.39 28.82 15.99
C TYR A 969 -24.45 30.23 15.41
N VAL A 970 -24.88 30.38 14.15
CA VAL A 970 -24.99 31.67 13.46
C VAL A 970 -25.93 32.62 14.19
N ALA A 971 -27.05 32.12 14.73
CA ALA A 971 -27.99 32.93 15.52
C ALA A 971 -27.40 33.40 16.86
N SER A 972 -26.47 32.65 17.45
CA SER A 972 -25.93 32.92 18.78
C SER A 972 -24.95 34.11 18.85
N ASP A 973 -24.63 34.52 20.08
CA ASP A 973 -23.57 35.49 20.35
C ASP A 973 -22.16 34.91 20.22
N ARG A 974 -22.03 33.58 20.10
CA ARG A 974 -20.74 32.92 19.87
C ARG A 974 -20.25 33.11 18.44
N PHE A 975 -21.14 33.45 17.50
CA PHE A 975 -20.77 33.79 16.12
C PHE A 975 -20.05 35.14 16.06
N LYS A 976 -18.72 35.09 16.15
CA LYS A 976 -17.83 36.25 16.24
C LYS A 976 -16.67 36.13 15.23
N PRO A 977 -16.97 36.18 13.92
CA PRO A 977 -15.93 36.10 12.90
C PRO A 977 -14.89 37.19 13.08
N LYS A 978 -13.62 36.83 12.88
CA LYS A 978 -12.47 37.73 13.12
C LYS A 978 -11.87 38.31 11.84
N VAL A 979 -11.98 37.58 10.73
CA VAL A 979 -11.35 37.94 9.45
C VAL A 979 -12.35 38.70 8.60
N ALA A 980 -11.97 39.86 8.07
CA ALA A 980 -12.76 40.60 7.10
C ALA A 980 -12.46 40.13 5.67
N LEU A 981 -13.50 40.05 4.84
CA LEU A 981 -13.46 39.77 3.41
C LEU A 981 -14.24 40.83 2.64
N THR A 982 -13.87 41.07 1.38
CA THR A 982 -14.69 41.85 0.45
C THR A 982 -15.80 40.99 -0.15
N ALA A 983 -16.85 41.62 -0.67
CA ALA A 983 -17.90 40.92 -1.42
C ALA A 983 -17.34 40.17 -2.63
N GLU A 984 -16.36 40.75 -3.32
CA GLU A 984 -15.69 40.14 -4.48
C GLU A 984 -14.92 38.88 -4.10
N GLN A 985 -14.21 38.89 -2.96
CA GLN A 985 -13.52 37.71 -2.43
C GLN A 985 -14.49 36.56 -2.10
N VAL A 986 -15.70 36.86 -1.67
CA VAL A 986 -16.72 35.82 -1.43
C VAL A 986 -17.30 35.33 -2.76
N ARG A 987 -17.64 36.24 -3.67
CA ARG A 987 -18.16 35.90 -5.01
C ARG A 987 -17.15 35.09 -5.83
N SER A 988 -15.84 35.31 -5.66
CA SER A 988 -14.81 34.57 -6.39
C SER A 988 -14.77 33.07 -6.08
N LEU A 989 -15.40 32.64 -4.99
CA LEU A 989 -15.56 31.22 -4.63
C LEU A 989 -16.67 30.52 -5.43
N MET A 990 -17.51 31.29 -6.11
CA MET A 990 -18.68 30.81 -6.82
C MET A 990 -18.49 30.95 -8.33
N ALA A 991 -18.89 29.92 -9.07
CA ALA A 991 -19.16 30.06 -10.49
C ALA A 991 -20.42 30.93 -10.68
N PRO A 992 -20.44 31.79 -11.73
CA PRO A 992 -21.66 32.48 -12.09
C PRO A 992 -22.74 31.45 -12.43
N PRO A 993 -24.02 31.73 -12.14
CA PRO A 993 -25.09 30.82 -12.51
C PRO A 993 -25.15 30.70 -14.03
N SER A 994 -25.40 29.49 -14.53
CA SER A 994 -25.61 29.25 -15.97
C SER A 994 -26.85 30.01 -16.47
N ALA A 995 -26.97 30.22 -17.77
CA ALA A 995 -28.17 30.83 -18.35
C ALA A 995 -29.45 30.06 -17.96
N MET A 996 -29.36 28.73 -17.90
CA MET A 996 -30.44 27.84 -17.48
C MET A 996 -30.80 28.03 -16.00
N GLN A 997 -29.80 28.15 -15.13
CA GLN A 997 -30.02 28.41 -13.72
C GLN A 997 -30.65 29.79 -13.49
N LYS A 998 -30.21 30.82 -14.22
CA LYS A 998 -30.78 32.17 -14.14
C LYS A 998 -32.25 32.22 -14.56
N SER A 999 -32.65 31.42 -15.55
CA SER A 999 -34.03 31.35 -16.02
C SER A 999 -34.94 30.46 -15.17
N GLY A 1000 -34.40 29.82 -14.12
CA GLY A 1000 -35.13 28.88 -13.28
C GLY A 1000 -35.55 27.61 -14.03
N ALA A 1001 -34.75 27.20 -15.03
CA ALA A 1001 -35.04 26.05 -15.87
C ALA A 1001 -35.11 24.75 -15.07
N ARG A 1002 -36.03 23.85 -15.44
CA ARG A 1002 -36.18 22.51 -14.85
C ARG A 1002 -36.48 21.50 -15.93
N VAL A 1003 -35.95 20.28 -15.81
CA VAL A 1003 -36.38 19.20 -16.70
C VAL A 1003 -37.75 18.71 -16.24
N VAL A 1004 -38.72 18.77 -17.15
CA VAL A 1004 -40.09 18.29 -16.88
C VAL A 1004 -40.33 16.90 -17.45
N ARG A 1005 -39.49 16.47 -18.42
CA ARG A 1005 -39.57 15.14 -19.02
C ARG A 1005 -38.27 14.77 -19.72
N ALA A 1006 -37.90 13.50 -19.64
CA ALA A 1006 -37.00 12.84 -20.58
C ALA A 1006 -37.59 11.47 -20.94
N ASP A 1007 -37.34 10.97 -22.15
CA ASP A 1007 -37.85 9.65 -22.56
C ASP A 1007 -37.21 8.50 -21.78
N SER A 1008 -35.93 8.65 -21.46
CA SER A 1008 -35.16 7.70 -20.67
C SER A 1008 -33.94 8.38 -20.04
N ALA A 1009 -33.43 7.78 -18.96
CA ALA A 1009 -32.15 8.13 -18.38
C ALA A 1009 -31.51 6.85 -17.80
N GLU A 1010 -30.20 6.71 -17.93
CA GLU A 1010 -29.47 5.70 -17.19
C GLU A 1010 -29.32 6.15 -15.72
N PRO A 1011 -29.36 5.23 -14.74
CA PRO A 1011 -28.98 5.54 -13.36
C PRO A 1011 -27.63 6.29 -13.28
N ASP A 1012 -27.55 7.34 -12.46
CA ASP A 1012 -26.42 8.27 -12.32
C ASP A 1012 -26.19 9.23 -13.50
N PHE A 1013 -27.06 9.20 -14.51
CA PHE A 1013 -27.02 10.07 -15.70
C PHE A 1013 -28.39 10.71 -15.96
N GLU A 1014 -29.00 11.22 -14.89
CA GLU A 1014 -30.33 11.82 -14.89
C GLU A 1014 -30.42 13.04 -15.82
N ALA A 1015 -31.62 13.31 -16.32
CA ALA A 1015 -31.84 14.36 -17.30
C ALA A 1015 -31.52 15.77 -16.77
N ASP A 1016 -31.66 16.02 -15.46
CA ASP A 1016 -31.31 17.29 -14.83
C ASP A 1016 -29.82 17.67 -14.98
N LEU A 1017 -28.95 16.67 -15.16
CA LEU A 1017 -27.53 16.89 -15.41
C LEU A 1017 -27.26 17.58 -16.74
N ALA A 1018 -28.20 17.55 -17.70
CA ALA A 1018 -28.05 18.29 -18.95
C ALA A 1018 -28.18 19.82 -18.77
N ILE A 1019 -28.62 20.32 -17.61
CA ILE A 1019 -28.85 21.76 -17.39
C ILE A 1019 -28.25 22.26 -16.06
N ASP A 1020 -27.36 21.48 -15.44
CA ASP A 1020 -26.84 21.75 -14.10
C ASP A 1020 -25.67 22.76 -14.08
N GLY A 1021 -25.17 23.15 -15.25
CA GLY A 1021 -24.07 24.09 -15.42
C GLY A 1021 -22.69 23.45 -15.26
N ASP A 1022 -22.59 22.11 -15.22
CA ASP A 1022 -21.35 21.36 -15.07
C ASP A 1022 -21.06 20.52 -16.33
N ALA A 1023 -20.13 20.99 -17.16
CA ALA A 1023 -19.72 20.28 -18.37
C ALA A 1023 -19.13 18.87 -18.14
N ASN A 1024 -18.90 18.45 -16.89
CA ASN A 1024 -18.39 17.12 -16.53
C ASN A 1024 -19.50 16.13 -16.14
N THR A 1025 -20.72 16.58 -15.91
CA THR A 1025 -21.89 15.72 -15.73
C THR A 1025 -22.61 15.58 -17.08
N ILE A 1026 -23.41 14.53 -17.24
CA ILE A 1026 -24.15 14.31 -18.48
C ILE A 1026 -25.52 13.68 -18.18
N TRP A 1027 -26.54 14.09 -18.91
CA TRP A 1027 -27.69 13.22 -19.16
C TRP A 1027 -27.29 12.16 -20.18
N HIS A 1028 -27.75 10.94 -19.99
CA HIS A 1028 -27.59 9.88 -20.98
C HIS A 1028 -28.79 8.94 -20.95
N THR A 1029 -29.31 8.61 -22.14
CA THR A 1029 -30.43 7.68 -22.31
C THR A 1029 -30.06 6.29 -21.80
N ALA A 1030 -31.05 5.53 -21.33
CA ALA A 1030 -30.80 4.21 -20.75
C ALA A 1030 -30.09 3.25 -21.74
N TRP A 1031 -29.10 2.51 -21.26
CA TRP A 1031 -28.43 1.43 -21.98
C TRP A 1031 -28.56 0.06 -21.31
N THR A 1032 -29.04 -0.02 -20.06
CA THR A 1032 -29.43 -1.28 -19.40
C THR A 1032 -30.67 -1.12 -18.49
N PRO A 1033 -31.49 -2.17 -18.25
CA PRO A 1033 -31.56 -3.48 -18.91
C PRO A 1033 -32.32 -3.44 -20.25
N GLN A 1034 -32.93 -2.31 -20.60
CA GLN A 1034 -33.58 -2.06 -21.90
C GLN A 1034 -32.92 -0.86 -22.58
N THR A 1035 -32.69 -0.97 -23.89
CA THR A 1035 -32.09 0.08 -24.71
C THR A 1035 -33.15 0.64 -25.65
N PRO A 1036 -33.86 1.71 -25.28
CA PRO A 1036 -34.81 2.36 -26.19
C PRO A 1036 -34.08 2.85 -27.44
N GLY A 1037 -34.72 2.71 -28.61
CA GLY A 1037 -34.18 3.25 -29.86
C GLY A 1037 -34.54 4.72 -30.05
N PHE A 1038 -33.88 5.40 -30.99
CA PHE A 1038 -34.27 6.76 -31.38
C PHE A 1038 -35.73 6.83 -31.86
N PRO A 1039 -36.41 7.98 -31.67
CA PRO A 1039 -35.87 9.23 -31.14
C PRO A 1039 -35.83 9.29 -29.60
N HIS A 1040 -34.89 10.07 -29.07
CA HIS A 1040 -34.80 10.41 -27.65
C HIS A 1040 -35.15 11.87 -27.42
N GLU A 1041 -35.76 12.22 -26.31
CA GLU A 1041 -36.19 13.59 -26.01
C GLU A 1041 -35.88 14.03 -24.58
N ILE A 1042 -35.57 15.32 -24.45
CA ILE A 1042 -35.53 16.04 -23.17
C ILE A 1042 -36.36 17.32 -23.29
N GLN A 1043 -37.19 17.58 -22.28
CA GLN A 1043 -38.09 18.72 -22.21
C GLN A 1043 -37.79 19.56 -20.97
N ILE A 1044 -37.64 20.85 -21.18
CA ILE A 1044 -37.25 21.82 -20.17
C ILE A 1044 -38.36 22.87 -20.06
N GLU A 1045 -38.73 23.20 -18.83
CA GLU A 1045 -39.60 24.33 -18.49
C GLU A 1045 -38.76 25.47 -17.90
N PHE A 1046 -39.03 26.70 -18.32
CA PHE A 1046 -38.49 27.93 -17.74
C PHE A 1046 -39.47 28.54 -16.73
N GLN A 1047 -38.95 29.18 -15.69
CA GLN A 1047 -39.81 29.79 -14.65
C GLN A 1047 -40.69 30.92 -15.20
N GLN A 1048 -40.19 31.65 -16.19
CA GLN A 1048 -40.91 32.66 -16.96
C GLN A 1048 -40.66 32.43 -18.45
N PRO A 1049 -41.60 32.81 -19.34
CA PRO A 1049 -41.36 32.76 -20.78
C PRO A 1049 -40.12 33.57 -21.18
N LEU A 1050 -39.22 32.95 -21.94
CA LEU A 1050 -37.97 33.55 -22.43
C LEU A 1050 -38.08 33.89 -23.91
N THR A 1051 -37.36 34.92 -24.38
CA THR A 1051 -37.26 35.22 -25.82
C THR A 1051 -36.01 34.56 -26.39
N ILE A 1052 -36.12 33.29 -26.79
CA ILE A 1052 -34.99 32.44 -27.17
C ILE A 1052 -34.50 32.78 -28.58
N ARG A 1053 -33.21 33.13 -28.72
CA ARG A 1053 -32.54 33.42 -30.00
C ARG A 1053 -31.79 32.21 -30.54
N CYS A 1054 -31.14 31.46 -29.65
CA CYS A 1054 -30.41 30.24 -29.98
C CYS A 1054 -30.42 29.27 -28.78
N PHE A 1055 -30.15 28.01 -29.08
CA PHE A 1055 -29.82 27.02 -28.05
C PHE A 1055 -28.47 26.37 -28.36
N THR A 1056 -27.81 25.86 -27.34
CA THR A 1056 -26.55 25.14 -27.46
C THR A 1056 -26.62 23.77 -26.83
N VAL A 1057 -25.94 22.81 -27.44
CA VAL A 1057 -25.80 21.43 -26.93
C VAL A 1057 -24.31 21.14 -26.82
N LEU A 1058 -23.82 20.89 -25.61
CA LEU A 1058 -22.47 20.40 -25.36
C LEU A 1058 -22.51 18.87 -25.30
N PRO A 1059 -21.80 18.15 -26.17
CA PRO A 1059 -21.61 16.71 -26.03
C PRO A 1059 -20.83 16.39 -24.74
N ARG A 1060 -20.88 15.13 -24.27
CA ARG A 1060 -20.03 14.65 -23.18
C ARG A 1060 -18.54 14.98 -23.38
N GLN A 1061 -17.84 15.37 -22.30
CA GLN A 1061 -16.46 15.87 -22.33
C GLN A 1061 -15.42 14.85 -21.81
N ASP A 1062 -15.82 13.62 -21.55
CA ASP A 1062 -15.00 12.57 -20.94
C ASP A 1062 -14.13 11.78 -21.93
N GLY A 1063 -14.01 12.27 -23.18
CA GLY A 1063 -13.26 11.60 -24.25
C GLY A 1063 -13.96 10.41 -24.89
N ASN A 1064 -15.20 10.12 -24.52
CA ASN A 1064 -16.03 9.07 -25.12
C ASN A 1064 -17.03 9.66 -26.13
N ARG A 1065 -17.31 8.93 -27.21
CA ARG A 1065 -18.25 9.32 -28.29
C ARG A 1065 -19.65 8.74 -28.14
N ASN A 1066 -19.86 7.88 -27.14
CA ASN A 1066 -21.14 7.23 -26.89
C ASN A 1066 -22.24 8.27 -26.58
N GLY A 1067 -23.36 8.19 -27.31
CA GLY A 1067 -24.50 9.09 -27.12
C GLY A 1067 -24.37 10.43 -27.84
N TRP A 1068 -23.33 10.65 -28.66
CA TRP A 1068 -23.25 11.89 -29.44
C TRP A 1068 -24.38 11.99 -30.46
N ILE A 1069 -25.21 13.02 -30.31
CA ILE A 1069 -26.35 13.30 -31.18
C ILE A 1069 -25.82 13.72 -32.56
N LYS A 1070 -26.32 13.06 -33.62
CA LYS A 1070 -26.06 13.41 -35.00
C LYS A 1070 -27.18 14.29 -35.53
N ASP A 1071 -28.37 13.72 -35.76
CA ASP A 1071 -29.53 14.46 -36.26
C ASP A 1071 -30.42 14.89 -35.10
N TYR A 1072 -30.92 16.14 -35.12
CA TYR A 1072 -31.74 16.71 -34.04
C TYR A 1072 -32.95 17.46 -34.59
N ALA A 1073 -33.98 17.58 -33.75
CA ALA A 1073 -35.08 18.54 -33.89
C ALA A 1073 -35.32 19.27 -32.56
N CYS A 1074 -35.57 20.57 -32.60
CA CYS A 1074 -35.88 21.38 -31.44
C CYS A 1074 -37.26 22.00 -31.59
N TYR A 1075 -38.06 21.95 -30.54
CA TYR A 1075 -39.41 22.50 -30.45
C TYR A 1075 -39.48 23.48 -29.29
N LEU A 1076 -40.35 24.48 -29.41
CA LEU A 1076 -40.65 25.45 -28.38
C LEU A 1076 -42.16 25.48 -28.13
N SER A 1077 -42.58 25.70 -26.90
CA SER A 1077 -43.99 25.75 -26.51
C SER A 1077 -44.23 26.76 -25.38
N GLU A 1078 -45.45 27.27 -25.27
CA GLU A 1078 -45.89 28.10 -24.15
C GLU A 1078 -46.54 27.30 -23.02
N ASP A 1079 -47.14 26.14 -23.35
CA ASP A 1079 -47.96 25.31 -22.45
C ASP A 1079 -47.34 23.94 -22.13
N GLY A 1080 -46.34 23.49 -22.91
CA GLY A 1080 -45.69 22.19 -22.77
C GLY A 1080 -46.46 21.03 -23.41
N GLU A 1081 -47.62 21.30 -24.00
CA GLU A 1081 -48.51 20.32 -24.64
C GLU A 1081 -48.55 20.52 -26.16
N SER A 1082 -48.64 21.77 -26.59
CA SER A 1082 -48.74 22.21 -27.98
C SER A 1082 -47.35 22.62 -28.50
N TRP A 1083 -46.71 21.75 -29.30
CA TRP A 1083 -45.32 21.96 -29.75
C TRP A 1083 -45.15 22.45 -31.19
N GLY A 1084 -46.19 22.33 -32.03
CA GLY A 1084 -46.14 22.72 -33.45
C GLY A 1084 -45.02 22.03 -34.25
N GLU A 1085 -44.59 22.70 -35.34
CA GLU A 1085 -43.44 22.30 -36.15
C GLU A 1085 -42.11 22.63 -35.44
N PRO A 1086 -41.03 21.87 -35.67
CA PRO A 1086 -39.74 22.14 -35.03
C PRO A 1086 -39.21 23.51 -35.45
N VAL A 1087 -38.83 24.33 -34.46
CA VAL A 1087 -38.22 25.65 -34.68
C VAL A 1087 -36.81 25.55 -35.27
N ALA A 1088 -36.17 24.38 -35.13
CA ALA A 1088 -34.91 24.04 -35.79
C ALA A 1088 -34.79 22.53 -35.99
N LYS A 1089 -34.19 22.11 -37.10
CA LYS A 1089 -33.84 20.71 -37.40
C LYS A 1089 -32.53 20.69 -38.17
N GLY A 1090 -31.62 19.77 -37.85
CA GLY A 1090 -30.33 19.70 -38.54
C GLY A 1090 -29.46 18.54 -38.08
N THR A 1091 -28.19 18.61 -38.49
CA THR A 1091 -27.16 17.61 -38.17
C THR A 1091 -25.99 18.32 -37.48
N PHE A 1092 -25.53 17.80 -36.34
CA PHE A 1092 -24.35 18.30 -35.63
C PHE A 1092 -23.04 17.78 -36.26
N THR A 1093 -21.90 18.35 -35.86
CA THR A 1093 -20.58 17.86 -36.25
C THR A 1093 -20.11 16.73 -35.32
N ASP A 1094 -19.32 15.79 -35.86
CA ASP A 1094 -18.79 14.61 -35.14
C ASP A 1094 -17.55 14.94 -34.29
N ASP A 1095 -17.73 15.82 -33.32
CA ASP A 1095 -16.68 16.25 -32.40
C ASP A 1095 -17.26 16.69 -31.05
N ALA A 1096 -16.39 16.87 -30.04
CA ALA A 1096 -16.81 17.24 -28.68
C ALA A 1096 -17.09 18.75 -28.49
N SER A 1097 -16.98 19.57 -29.54
CA SER A 1097 -17.18 21.03 -29.41
C SER A 1097 -18.65 21.40 -29.16
N LEU A 1098 -18.86 22.54 -28.50
CA LEU A 1098 -20.19 23.11 -28.24
C LEU A 1098 -20.96 23.32 -29.55
N LYS A 1099 -22.13 22.68 -29.68
CA LYS A 1099 -23.02 22.88 -30.81
C LYS A 1099 -23.89 24.10 -30.55
N THR A 1100 -23.95 25.04 -31.49
CA THR A 1100 -24.79 26.24 -31.37
C THR A 1100 -25.78 26.28 -32.52
N VAL A 1101 -27.07 26.35 -32.19
CA VAL A 1101 -28.17 26.39 -33.16
C VAL A 1101 -28.91 27.71 -33.03
N THR A 1102 -28.74 28.55 -34.04
CA THR A 1102 -29.36 29.87 -34.13
C THR A 1102 -30.72 29.73 -34.81
N LEU A 1103 -31.79 30.16 -34.13
CA LEU A 1103 -33.15 30.07 -34.69
C LEU A 1103 -33.31 31.04 -35.88
N PRO A 1104 -34.22 30.81 -36.84
CA PRO A 1104 -34.44 31.77 -37.94
C PRO A 1104 -34.91 33.15 -37.45
N LYS A 1105 -35.64 33.17 -36.33
CA LYS A 1105 -36.07 34.38 -35.61
C LYS A 1105 -36.13 34.08 -34.10
N PRO A 1106 -35.98 35.08 -33.22
CA PRO A 1106 -36.25 34.89 -31.80
C PRO A 1106 -37.70 34.44 -31.57
N CYS A 1107 -37.90 33.48 -30.68
CA CYS A 1107 -39.21 32.93 -30.34
C CYS A 1107 -39.43 33.03 -28.83
N GLN A 1108 -40.59 33.52 -28.42
CA GLN A 1108 -40.99 33.47 -27.02
C GLN A 1108 -41.44 32.04 -26.68
N ALA A 1109 -40.96 31.49 -25.57
CA ALA A 1109 -41.32 30.15 -25.14
C ALA A 1109 -41.16 29.97 -23.64
N ARG A 1110 -42.02 29.15 -23.04
CA ARG A 1110 -41.87 28.68 -21.66
C ARG A 1110 -41.26 27.28 -21.60
N PHE A 1111 -41.36 26.51 -22.68
CA PHE A 1111 -40.84 25.15 -22.77
C PHE A 1111 -39.94 24.98 -23.99
N LEU A 1112 -38.89 24.17 -23.84
CA LEU A 1112 -38.02 23.72 -24.91
C LEU A 1112 -37.99 22.20 -24.92
N ARG A 1113 -38.12 21.58 -26.10
CA ARG A 1113 -37.95 20.15 -26.30
C ARG A 1113 -36.87 19.90 -27.34
N LEU A 1114 -35.78 19.26 -26.92
CA LEU A 1114 -34.74 18.76 -27.81
C LEU A 1114 -35.00 17.28 -28.08
N VAL A 1115 -35.02 16.90 -29.36
CA VAL A 1115 -35.21 15.53 -29.83
C VAL A 1115 -33.96 15.10 -30.59
N ALA A 1116 -33.28 14.07 -30.10
CA ALA A 1116 -32.23 13.37 -30.83
C ALA A 1116 -32.88 12.35 -31.78
N LEU A 1117 -32.64 12.49 -33.08
CA LEU A 1117 -33.20 11.64 -34.13
C LEU A 1117 -32.24 10.51 -34.54
N SER A 1118 -30.94 10.71 -34.36
CA SER A 1118 -29.89 9.72 -34.62
C SER A 1118 -28.59 10.07 -33.86
N GLY A 1119 -27.63 9.15 -33.83
CA GLY A 1119 -26.32 9.34 -33.18
C GLY A 1119 -25.13 8.98 -34.09
N PHE A 1120 -23.93 9.45 -33.72
CA PHE A 1120 -22.68 9.13 -34.42
C PHE A 1120 -22.07 7.78 -34.03
N GLY A 1121 -22.39 7.27 -32.83
CA GLY A 1121 -21.91 5.99 -32.33
C GLY A 1121 -22.69 4.78 -32.88
N PRO A 1122 -22.19 3.55 -32.67
CA PRO A 1122 -22.85 2.32 -33.13
C PRO A 1122 -24.12 1.96 -32.33
N GLY A 1123 -24.34 2.54 -31.16
CA GLY A 1123 -25.55 2.30 -30.36
C GLY A 1123 -26.63 3.35 -30.55
N GLN A 1124 -27.83 3.02 -30.06
CA GLN A 1124 -29.04 3.83 -30.16
C GLN A 1124 -29.20 4.66 -28.89
N TRP A 1125 -28.29 5.61 -28.65
CA TRP A 1125 -28.25 6.40 -27.42
C TRP A 1125 -28.10 7.88 -27.70
N ALA A 1126 -28.62 8.72 -26.81
CA ALA A 1126 -28.34 10.14 -26.77
C ALA A 1126 -27.73 10.53 -25.42
N SER A 1127 -26.84 11.52 -25.44
CA SER A 1127 -26.21 12.10 -24.26
C SER A 1127 -25.99 13.59 -24.47
N VAL A 1128 -26.13 14.36 -23.39
CA VAL A 1128 -25.92 15.81 -23.38
C VAL A 1128 -25.21 16.16 -22.07
N ALA A 1129 -24.05 16.83 -22.17
CA ALA A 1129 -23.40 17.43 -21.01
C ALA A 1129 -24.12 18.70 -20.58
N GLU A 1130 -24.35 19.62 -21.52
CA GLU A 1130 -25.02 20.89 -21.23
C GLU A 1130 -25.95 21.30 -22.37
N LEU A 1131 -27.20 21.61 -22.06
CA LEU A 1131 -28.20 22.21 -22.92
C LEU A 1131 -28.50 23.60 -22.40
N GLN A 1132 -28.19 24.63 -23.19
CA GLN A 1132 -28.40 26.02 -22.79
C GLN A 1132 -29.23 26.77 -23.82
N VAL A 1133 -29.85 27.87 -23.40
CA VAL A 1133 -30.50 28.85 -24.28
C VAL A 1133 -29.85 30.21 -24.12
N ARG A 1134 -29.88 31.04 -25.17
CA ARG A 1134 -29.54 32.47 -25.09
C ARG A 1134 -30.70 33.31 -25.58
N GLU A 1135 -30.96 34.41 -24.90
CA GLU A 1135 -32.05 35.32 -25.22
C GLU A 1135 -31.67 36.36 -26.29
N ALA A 1136 -32.67 36.98 -26.92
CA ALA A 1136 -32.43 38.08 -27.85
C ALA A 1136 -31.91 39.31 -27.11
N GLY A 1137 -30.63 39.66 -27.32
CA GLY A 1137 -29.97 40.82 -26.71
C GLY A 1137 -28.75 40.49 -25.84
N GLU A 1138 -28.47 39.20 -25.61
CA GLU A 1138 -27.24 38.69 -24.95
C GLU A 1138 -26.12 38.30 -25.93
#